data_AF-A0A7R6WRZ4-F1
#
_entry.id   AF-A0A7R6WRZ4-F1
#
_cell.length_a   1.000
_cell.length_b   1.000
_cell.length_c   1.000
_cell.angle_alpha   90.00
_cell.angle_beta   90.00
_cell.angle_gamma   90.00
#
_symmetry.space_group_name_H-M   'P 1'
#
loop_
_entity.id
_entity.type
_entity.pdbx_description
1 polymer ?
#
loop_
_entity_poly.entity_id
_entity_poly.type
_entity_poly.pdbx_seq_one_letter_code
_entity_poly.pdbx_strand_id
1 'polypeptide(L)'
;MTNGKRLCLNMIVKNEMANLQRCLGAVVDHIDCWVIGDTGSTDGTQDFIKSFFAARNLPGELHEFPFHNFEQARNAALDHAYASPLAYDYLLFDDADMELVVEDAGFRSRLDGSGYRLLQRADSGLAYWNTRLVRRDAGARYHGVTHEYLDVPEGVQELRGAWYKDHASGSNRIDKFERDAKLLLEALEKDPENQRYWFYLAQSYRDAGRTAEAAVAYAKRAAMGGWDEEAWNARLQGARCLRKLGDEPGFIEQALAAFNQRPQRAEPLYDLARFYRDKGMNDASVLFSEAGLAIKRPEQDILFIEDYIYTTGLMEEFAIAANYARDPVRKDRGFAACNWLALNRTIDDGPRELAWSNLFFYVQPAKTMMPSFSAREVGFTAPDGYRPLNPSVTRLGKQIVLAQRAVNYTMTENGLQYQTKDGDAIRTRNFLLRLSNELDIESATEILPPVDMPEPVYKGVIGFEDLRLFACNGELWGSACVREFTPEAWCEQVVARIDETGPCRLADWRVLRPAGSRVHEKNWMPQVKPATAGGTAETLQFIYLCDPTRIVDEQGSTLSETSPAIAAQSFRGGTQLIAFAGGWLALIHEVQWRTAEKRRYYLHRFVWFNEANALRKASRPFFFDKKGVEFAAGLAWHPDERRLLISYSVTDSESWIAAVDEAEVRSLLEDVNGLPSGVADTASRLTPAGGHSSPPTKAAIKADRAEDGGAMGDASQTASEGKDLGASGIRSTGEIFHELAPFLRDVDSPLQRREGSRRFDARISRFLGSDDTALPQINCFYQVMSDKAEHRTLIAATTSMRVAGHPVRVWSYAPEKLEFLVPHGIEIRNADDVMPRALFERIVAGSEIRYFSDIFRYALLYEHGGLWMDSDVILLRPFPFRGDHFFNLQWRGSHKGHFVCGNVIYAKPYSRHLRALYEMAISRFHDTSGKEFGDIGPKLLSDYIASDAGAALREWVFGPMFFNTIDWNEIDRFEKPIAELADYLNDERVFGIHLWTARNEARPGGEGAPLISLLISPLDSLPSFTSLADRFNTDKNRHTGNRHCYARIYDRLLSPRRLSMQRLMEIGLCRGLAEGNQTETPSVSLWQSYFPFCQVIGVDLTDFSQLNNERFKSFVGDQSKLDDLRGVAAKLELGSLDVIIDDGSHASFDEQLTLREFFPLLAEGGWYFLEDLDWQPPGEDLGKITLTKTLLREIKDHGTARSVDPLGVSALADQFAEILFFDSHYELNRAKLLGGLVAIRKGASGMSARPSLAPSPQASRAQ
;
A
#
# COMPACT_ATOMS: atom_id res chain seq x y z
N MET A 1 -6.03 59.67 -36.93
CA MET A 1 -5.64 60.14 -35.59
C MET A 1 -6.49 59.38 -34.59
N THR A 2 -5.94 58.31 -34.01
CA THR A 2 -6.64 57.52 -33.00
C THR A 2 -6.56 58.26 -31.67
N ASN A 3 -7.72 58.50 -31.06
CA ASN A 3 -7.93 59.31 -29.86
C ASN A 3 -7.55 58.55 -28.56
N GLY A 4 -6.52 57.70 -28.62
CA GLY A 4 -6.09 56.80 -27.54
C GLY A 4 -4.86 57.32 -26.80
N LYS A 5 -4.67 56.88 -25.55
CA LYS A 5 -3.45 57.18 -24.78
C LYS A 5 -2.22 56.55 -25.43
N ARG A 6 -1.09 57.26 -25.38
CA ARG A 6 0.18 56.82 -25.96
C ARG A 6 0.91 55.88 -25.01
N LEU A 7 1.41 54.76 -25.52
CA LEU A 7 2.09 53.72 -24.73
C LEU A 7 3.59 53.70 -25.03
N CYS A 8 4.40 53.57 -23.98
CA CYS A 8 5.82 53.31 -24.08
C CYS A 8 6.12 51.88 -23.62
N LEU A 9 6.76 51.08 -24.47
CA LEU A 9 7.29 49.78 -24.06
C LEU A 9 8.44 49.98 -23.06
N ASN A 10 8.36 49.36 -21.89
CA ASN A 10 9.44 49.31 -20.93
C ASN A 10 9.71 47.87 -20.50
N MET A 11 10.92 47.41 -20.72
CA MET A 11 11.34 46.05 -20.36
C MET A 11 12.84 45.99 -20.12
N ILE A 12 13.30 44.92 -19.48
CA ILE A 12 14.71 44.56 -19.39
C ILE A 12 14.99 43.34 -20.27
N VAL A 13 16.18 43.26 -20.85
CA VAL A 13 16.59 42.16 -21.74
C VAL A 13 18.00 41.66 -21.40
N LYS A 14 18.22 40.35 -21.61
CA LYS A 14 19.55 39.71 -21.56
C LYS A 14 19.56 38.42 -22.36
N ASN A 15 20.27 38.40 -23.48
CA ASN A 15 20.42 37.21 -24.34
C ASN A 15 19.09 36.57 -24.76
N GLU A 16 18.20 37.36 -25.35
CA GLU A 16 16.82 36.94 -25.69
C GLU A 16 16.57 36.88 -27.21
N MET A 17 17.62 36.74 -28.03
CA MET A 17 17.50 36.70 -29.49
C MET A 17 16.48 35.69 -30.01
N ALA A 18 16.33 34.55 -29.32
CA ALA A 18 15.39 33.50 -29.70
C ALA A 18 13.91 33.89 -29.52
N ASN A 19 13.61 34.86 -28.65
CA ASN A 19 12.24 35.22 -28.27
C ASN A 19 11.83 36.63 -28.77
N LEU A 20 12.79 37.56 -28.89
CA LEU A 20 12.51 38.97 -29.16
C LEU A 20 11.72 39.25 -30.45
N GLN A 21 11.92 38.46 -31.51
CA GLN A 21 11.14 38.67 -32.74
C GLN A 21 9.63 38.48 -32.52
N ARG A 22 9.24 37.50 -31.70
CA ARG A 22 7.83 37.22 -31.38
C ARG A 22 7.28 38.27 -30.41
N CYS A 23 7.99 38.52 -29.31
CA CYS A 23 7.60 39.50 -28.30
C CYS A 23 7.44 40.90 -28.89
N LEU A 24 8.49 41.44 -29.53
CA LEU A 24 8.45 42.77 -30.12
C LEU A 24 7.43 42.84 -31.27
N GLY A 25 7.28 41.76 -32.04
CA GLY A 25 6.26 41.66 -33.09
C GLY A 25 4.83 41.84 -32.57
N ALA A 26 4.52 41.34 -31.38
CA ALA A 26 3.19 41.43 -30.79
C ALA A 26 2.88 42.79 -30.16
N VAL A 27 3.90 43.53 -29.69
CA VAL A 27 3.69 44.84 -29.05
C VAL A 27 3.85 46.03 -30.00
N VAL A 28 4.51 45.87 -31.14
CA VAL A 28 4.96 47.01 -31.95
C VAL A 28 3.82 47.87 -32.51
N ASP A 29 2.69 47.26 -32.87
CA ASP A 29 1.50 47.97 -33.34
C ASP A 29 0.71 48.61 -32.18
N HIS A 30 1.15 48.36 -30.95
CA HIS A 30 0.49 48.76 -29.72
C HIS A 30 1.21 49.87 -28.95
N ILE A 31 2.39 50.31 -29.40
CA ILE A 31 3.22 51.31 -28.73
C ILE A 31 3.52 52.52 -29.62
N ASP A 32 3.88 53.63 -29.00
CA ASP A 32 4.22 54.90 -29.64
C ASP A 32 5.72 55.20 -29.52
N CYS A 33 6.36 54.65 -28.49
CA CYS A 33 7.81 54.68 -28.29
C CYS A 33 8.28 53.51 -27.40
N TRP A 34 9.59 53.36 -27.22
CA TRP A 34 10.16 52.30 -26.39
C TRP A 34 11.37 52.80 -25.59
N VAL A 35 11.51 52.31 -24.36
CA VAL A 35 12.67 52.52 -23.50
C VAL A 35 13.04 51.19 -22.88
N ILE A 36 14.12 50.58 -23.36
CA ILE A 36 14.52 49.22 -22.99
C ILE A 36 15.89 49.26 -22.28
N GLY A 37 16.01 48.50 -21.20
CA GLY A 37 17.26 48.29 -20.49
C GLY A 37 17.93 46.97 -20.87
N ASP A 38 19.12 47.01 -21.45
CA ASP A 38 19.95 45.83 -21.64
C ASP A 38 20.84 45.60 -20.41
N THR A 39 20.87 44.37 -19.93
CA THR A 39 21.58 44.00 -18.70
C THR A 39 22.86 43.19 -18.94
N GLY A 40 23.47 43.38 -20.12
CA GLY A 40 24.71 42.75 -20.54
C GLY A 40 24.50 41.59 -21.51
N SER A 41 23.74 41.82 -22.59
CA SER A 41 23.59 40.85 -23.68
C SER A 41 24.87 40.70 -24.51
N THR A 42 25.14 39.48 -24.98
CA THR A 42 26.31 39.12 -25.79
C THR A 42 25.95 38.35 -27.06
N ASP A 43 24.66 38.08 -27.29
CA ASP A 43 24.16 37.24 -28.40
C ASP A 43 23.66 38.04 -29.62
N GLY A 44 23.82 39.36 -29.61
CA GLY A 44 23.31 40.26 -30.65
C GLY A 44 21.94 40.89 -30.35
N THR A 45 21.35 40.64 -29.17
CA THR A 45 20.08 41.22 -28.71
C THR A 45 19.98 42.74 -28.92
N GLN A 46 21.01 43.49 -28.53
CA GLN A 46 21.01 44.95 -28.62
C GLN A 46 20.88 45.46 -30.07
N ASP A 47 21.61 44.84 -31.00
CA ASP A 47 21.60 45.22 -32.42
C ASP A 47 20.28 44.86 -33.09
N PHE A 48 19.69 43.72 -32.70
CA PHE A 48 18.36 43.32 -33.16
C PHE A 48 17.29 44.32 -32.73
N ILE A 49 17.25 44.72 -31.45
CA ILE A 49 16.27 45.69 -30.93
C ILE A 49 16.36 47.01 -31.69
N LYS A 50 17.57 47.56 -31.83
CA LYS A 50 17.81 48.81 -32.59
C LYS A 50 17.31 48.69 -34.02
N SER A 51 17.68 47.60 -34.71
CA SER A 51 17.31 47.37 -36.11
C SER A 51 15.81 47.16 -36.29
N PHE A 52 15.17 46.43 -35.37
CA PHE A 52 13.74 46.10 -35.41
C PHE A 52 12.86 47.35 -35.33
N PHE A 53 13.16 48.26 -34.40
CA PHE A 53 12.41 49.51 -34.25
C PHE A 53 12.80 50.59 -35.26
N ALA A 54 14.07 50.66 -35.66
CA ALA A 54 14.52 51.57 -36.72
C ALA A 54 13.80 51.27 -38.04
N ALA A 55 13.63 49.99 -38.40
CA ALA A 55 12.88 49.57 -39.59
C ALA A 55 11.40 50.00 -39.58
N ARG A 56 10.85 50.39 -38.42
CA ARG A 56 9.44 50.77 -38.22
C ARG A 56 9.26 52.25 -37.87
N ASN A 57 10.34 53.04 -37.91
CA ASN A 57 10.34 54.46 -37.54
C ASN A 57 9.76 54.76 -36.15
N LEU A 58 9.94 53.83 -35.19
CA LEU A 58 9.49 54.04 -33.81
C LEU A 58 10.60 54.65 -32.95
N PRO A 59 10.39 55.83 -32.34
CA PRO A 59 11.40 56.46 -31.51
C PRO A 59 11.60 55.67 -30.22
N GLY A 60 12.84 55.55 -29.78
CA GLY A 60 13.12 54.91 -28.51
C GLY A 60 14.58 54.93 -28.11
N GLU A 61 14.82 54.41 -26.91
CA GLU A 61 16.09 54.47 -26.22
C GLU A 61 16.48 53.07 -25.73
N LEU A 62 17.73 52.68 -25.99
CA LEU A 62 18.34 51.50 -25.40
C LEU A 62 19.41 51.94 -24.41
N HIS A 63 19.23 51.56 -23.15
CA HIS A 63 20.17 51.85 -22.07
C HIS A 63 20.86 50.58 -21.62
N GLU A 64 22.15 50.66 -21.25
CA GLU A 64 22.92 49.51 -20.78
C GLU A 64 23.35 49.74 -19.33
N PHE A 65 23.12 48.74 -18.47
CA PHE A 65 23.52 48.78 -17.08
C PHE A 65 23.76 47.36 -16.53
N PRO A 66 24.64 47.18 -15.53
CA PRO A 66 24.90 45.86 -14.97
C PRO A 66 23.65 45.26 -14.30
N PHE A 67 23.46 43.95 -14.43
CA PHE A 67 22.47 43.20 -13.66
C PHE A 67 23.00 42.91 -12.26
N HIS A 68 22.36 43.46 -11.23
CA HIS A 68 22.59 43.02 -9.84
C HIS A 68 21.44 42.13 -9.35
N ASN A 69 20.19 42.58 -9.52
CA ASN A 69 18.98 41.82 -9.22
C ASN A 69 17.79 42.39 -10.03
N PHE A 70 16.63 41.72 -9.97
CA PHE A 70 15.47 42.11 -10.80
C PHE A 70 14.87 43.47 -10.40
N GLU A 71 14.74 43.75 -9.10
CA GLU A 71 14.29 45.06 -8.58
C GLU A 71 15.15 46.21 -9.12
N GLN A 72 16.47 46.08 -8.99
CA GLN A 72 17.42 47.11 -9.44
C GLN A 72 17.35 47.29 -10.96
N ALA A 73 17.36 46.19 -11.73
CA ALA A 73 17.36 46.26 -13.18
C ALA A 73 16.06 46.88 -13.72
N ARG A 74 14.89 46.46 -13.19
CA ARG A 74 13.60 47.01 -13.61
C ARG A 74 13.43 48.46 -13.18
N ASN A 75 13.86 48.84 -11.97
CA ASN A 75 13.80 50.24 -11.53
C ASN A 75 14.76 51.15 -12.32
N ALA A 76 15.94 50.66 -12.73
CA ALA A 76 16.83 51.40 -13.62
C ALA A 76 16.18 51.64 -14.99
N ALA A 77 15.59 50.60 -15.61
CA ALA A 77 14.83 50.76 -16.86
C ALA A 77 13.65 51.74 -16.70
N LEU A 78 12.99 51.72 -15.55
CA LEU A 78 11.86 52.58 -15.23
C LEU A 78 12.29 54.04 -15.04
N ASP A 79 13.41 54.28 -14.37
CA ASP A 79 13.99 55.63 -14.20
C ASP A 79 14.39 56.25 -15.54
N HIS A 80 14.98 55.45 -16.44
CA HIS A 80 15.25 55.88 -17.81
C HIS A 80 13.96 56.24 -18.55
N ALA A 81 12.91 55.45 -18.39
CA ALA A 81 11.62 55.77 -18.99
C ALA A 81 11.10 57.11 -18.44
N TYR A 82 11.08 57.29 -17.11
CA TYR A 82 10.65 58.54 -16.49
C TYR A 82 11.44 59.76 -16.97
N ALA A 83 12.75 59.63 -17.12
CA ALA A 83 13.64 60.69 -17.61
C ALA A 83 13.55 60.96 -19.12
N SER A 84 13.02 60.03 -19.91
CA SER A 84 12.99 60.12 -21.37
C SER A 84 12.21 61.34 -21.87
N PRO A 85 12.73 62.13 -22.82
CA PRO A 85 12.01 63.25 -23.43
C PRO A 85 10.89 62.80 -24.40
N LEU A 86 10.73 61.50 -24.64
CA LEU A 86 9.73 60.96 -25.56
C LEU A 86 8.31 61.17 -25.04
N ALA A 87 7.38 61.33 -25.99
CA ALA A 87 6.02 61.77 -25.69
C ALA A 87 5.06 60.57 -25.58
N TYR A 88 4.77 60.16 -24.35
CA TYR A 88 3.86 59.06 -24.04
C TYR A 88 3.16 59.26 -22.69
N ASP A 89 2.04 58.56 -22.48
CA ASP A 89 1.16 58.73 -21.32
C ASP A 89 1.23 57.56 -20.33
N TYR A 90 1.42 56.33 -20.83
CA TYR A 90 1.52 55.11 -20.02
C TYR A 90 2.74 54.27 -20.40
N LEU A 91 3.24 53.52 -19.43
CA LEU A 91 4.26 52.49 -19.59
C LEU A 91 3.57 51.13 -19.72
N LEU A 92 3.93 50.38 -20.76
CA LEU A 92 3.56 48.99 -20.99
C LEU A 92 4.77 48.13 -20.64
N PHE A 93 4.62 47.28 -19.63
CA PHE A 93 5.65 46.35 -19.21
C PHE A 93 5.51 45.02 -19.93
N ASP A 94 6.59 44.54 -20.54
CA ASP A 94 6.62 43.23 -21.20
C ASP A 94 7.85 42.43 -20.80
N ASP A 95 7.77 41.12 -20.91
CA ASP A 95 8.91 40.21 -20.74
C ASP A 95 9.21 39.52 -22.08
N ALA A 96 10.48 39.26 -22.36
CA ALA A 96 10.91 38.86 -23.70
C ALA A 96 10.31 37.52 -24.19
N ASP A 97 9.83 36.66 -23.29
CA ASP A 97 9.17 35.38 -23.60
C ASP A 97 7.63 35.46 -23.69
N MET A 98 7.05 36.66 -23.59
CA MET A 98 5.59 36.87 -23.66
C MET A 98 5.13 37.44 -25.01
N GLU A 99 3.86 37.20 -25.34
CA GLU A 99 3.17 37.73 -26.51
C GLU A 99 1.92 38.49 -26.07
N LEU A 100 1.84 39.79 -26.38
CA LEU A 100 0.65 40.59 -26.10
C LEU A 100 -0.48 40.25 -27.08
N VAL A 101 -1.62 39.83 -26.57
CA VAL A 101 -2.84 39.58 -27.34
C VAL A 101 -3.87 40.66 -27.02
N VAL A 102 -4.21 41.47 -28.03
CA VAL A 102 -5.23 42.51 -27.93
C VAL A 102 -6.50 42.05 -28.65
N GLU A 103 -7.54 41.75 -27.87
CA GLU A 103 -8.86 41.38 -28.39
C GLU A 103 -9.71 42.63 -28.69
N ASP A 104 -9.46 43.72 -27.96
CA ASP A 104 -10.16 44.99 -28.11
C ASP A 104 -9.20 46.11 -28.52
N ALA A 105 -9.18 46.43 -29.81
CA ALA A 105 -8.35 47.48 -30.38
C ALA A 105 -8.60 48.89 -29.79
N GLY A 106 -9.75 49.11 -29.12
CA GLY A 106 -10.11 50.37 -28.47
C GLY A 106 -9.59 50.53 -27.04
N PHE A 107 -8.90 49.54 -26.48
CA PHE A 107 -8.55 49.51 -25.04
C PHE A 107 -7.81 50.78 -24.57
N ARG A 108 -6.95 51.36 -25.40
CA ARG A 108 -6.15 52.56 -25.06
C ARG A 108 -6.98 53.80 -24.75
N SER A 109 -8.20 53.89 -25.30
CA SER A 109 -9.10 55.02 -25.05
C SER A 109 -9.74 54.99 -23.66
N ARG A 110 -9.71 53.83 -22.99
CA ARG A 110 -10.28 53.60 -21.66
C ARG A 110 -9.26 53.67 -20.52
N LEU A 111 -8.02 54.04 -20.83
CA LEU A 111 -6.96 54.18 -19.83
C LEU A 111 -7.08 55.54 -19.12
N ASP A 112 -7.71 55.54 -17.94
CA ASP A 112 -7.96 56.69 -17.06
C ASP A 112 -7.33 56.54 -15.66
N GLY A 113 -7.17 55.32 -15.16
CA GLY A 113 -6.60 54.96 -13.86
C GLY A 113 -5.07 54.88 -13.85
N SER A 114 -4.51 54.81 -12.65
CA SER A 114 -3.06 54.97 -12.44
C SER A 114 -2.26 53.72 -12.79
N GLY A 115 -2.90 52.55 -12.82
CA GLY A 115 -2.33 51.33 -13.37
C GLY A 115 -3.37 50.24 -13.63
N TYR A 116 -2.97 49.24 -14.42
CA TYR A 116 -3.83 48.14 -14.85
C TYR A 116 -3.13 46.79 -14.77
N ARG A 117 -3.89 45.80 -14.30
CA ARG A 117 -3.55 44.38 -14.35
C ARG A 117 -4.08 43.77 -15.64
N LEU A 118 -3.22 43.04 -16.33
CA LEU A 118 -3.58 42.22 -17.49
C LEU A 118 -3.52 40.75 -17.08
N LEU A 119 -4.40 39.94 -17.67
CA LEU A 119 -4.41 38.50 -17.47
C LEU A 119 -3.21 37.90 -18.19
N GLN A 120 -2.45 37.04 -17.53
CA GLN A 120 -1.41 36.22 -18.15
C GLN A 120 -1.92 34.79 -18.26
N ARG A 121 -1.63 34.12 -19.38
CA ARG A 121 -2.03 32.74 -19.64
C ARG A 121 -0.82 31.96 -20.14
N ALA A 122 -0.40 30.96 -19.38
CA ALA A 122 0.64 30.02 -19.81
C ALA A 122 0.02 28.82 -20.54
N ASP A 123 0.79 28.18 -21.43
CA ASP A 123 0.36 26.95 -22.11
C ASP A 123 0.12 25.77 -21.12
N SER A 124 0.60 25.88 -19.87
CA SER A 124 0.33 24.93 -18.78
C SER A 124 -1.08 25.05 -18.17
N GLY A 125 -1.89 26.01 -18.60
CA GLY A 125 -3.22 26.29 -18.05
C GLY A 125 -3.21 27.26 -16.86
N LEU A 126 -2.04 27.70 -16.39
CA LEU A 126 -1.94 28.72 -15.34
C LEU A 126 -2.41 30.09 -15.86
N ALA A 127 -3.32 30.73 -15.14
CA ALA A 127 -3.77 32.08 -15.43
C ALA A 127 -3.79 32.96 -14.18
N TYR A 128 -3.21 34.16 -14.27
CA TYR A 128 -3.17 35.11 -13.15
C TYR A 128 -3.10 36.56 -13.62
N TRP A 129 -3.56 37.47 -12.76
CA TRP A 129 -3.53 38.91 -13.02
C TRP A 129 -2.19 39.49 -12.57
N ASN A 130 -1.56 40.30 -13.42
CA ASN A 130 -0.32 41.00 -13.08
C ASN A 130 -0.34 42.43 -13.59
N THR A 131 0.22 43.37 -12.84
CA THR A 131 0.29 44.79 -13.22
C THR A 131 1.24 44.95 -14.41
N ARG A 132 0.71 45.37 -15.56
CA ARG A 132 1.45 45.46 -16.83
C ARG A 132 1.32 46.83 -17.52
N LEU A 133 0.44 47.71 -17.03
CA LEU A 133 0.29 49.07 -17.54
C LEU A 133 0.27 50.05 -16.38
N VAL A 134 1.00 51.16 -16.47
CA VAL A 134 1.04 52.20 -15.42
C VAL A 134 1.13 53.58 -16.05
N ARG A 135 0.41 54.56 -15.49
CA ARG A 135 0.48 55.96 -15.92
C ARG A 135 1.86 56.52 -15.59
N ARG A 136 2.47 57.26 -16.51
CA ARG A 136 3.87 57.71 -16.40
C ARG A 136 4.17 58.44 -15.08
N ASP A 137 3.24 59.21 -14.55
CA ASP A 137 3.40 60.01 -13.33
C ASP A 137 2.87 59.32 -12.05
N ALA A 138 2.47 58.05 -12.13
CA ALA A 138 1.91 57.32 -10.98
C ALA A 138 2.95 56.97 -9.89
N GLY A 139 4.24 57.19 -10.15
CA GLY A 139 5.31 56.96 -9.17
C GLY A 139 5.53 55.47 -8.82
N ALA A 140 5.23 54.56 -9.74
CA ALA A 140 5.33 53.13 -9.50
C ALA A 140 6.78 52.66 -9.31
N ARG A 141 6.99 51.65 -8.46
CA ARG A 141 8.31 51.06 -8.19
C ARG A 141 8.24 49.56 -8.03
N TYR A 142 9.23 48.86 -8.60
CA TYR A 142 9.40 47.44 -8.36
C TYR A 142 10.00 47.21 -6.99
N HIS A 143 9.51 46.17 -6.30
CA HIS A 143 10.04 45.71 -5.01
C HIS A 143 10.23 44.20 -5.03
N GLY A 144 11.40 43.75 -4.59
CA GLY A 144 11.81 42.35 -4.49
C GLY A 144 12.98 41.99 -5.40
N VAL A 145 14.08 41.49 -4.83
CA VAL A 145 15.29 41.12 -5.58
C VAL A 145 15.05 40.04 -6.66
N THR A 146 14.01 39.23 -6.48
CA THR A 146 13.38 38.32 -7.45
C THR A 146 11.93 38.09 -6.98
N HIS A 147 11.06 37.58 -7.85
CA HIS A 147 9.61 37.54 -7.62
C HIS A 147 9.04 38.93 -7.29
N GLU A 148 9.55 39.93 -7.99
CA GLU A 148 9.25 41.34 -7.81
C GLU A 148 7.77 41.64 -8.10
N TYR A 149 7.23 42.62 -7.38
CA TYR A 149 5.92 43.19 -7.69
C TYR A 149 6.06 44.69 -7.90
N LEU A 150 5.18 45.23 -8.74
CA LEU A 150 5.12 46.65 -9.02
C LEU A 150 4.13 47.31 -8.04
N ASP A 151 4.65 48.11 -7.12
CA ASP A 151 3.83 48.96 -6.25
C ASP A 151 3.37 50.20 -7.04
N VAL A 152 2.08 50.49 -6.96
CA VAL A 152 1.45 51.64 -7.61
C VAL A 152 0.67 52.39 -6.54
N PRO A 153 1.16 53.56 -6.07
CA PRO A 153 0.59 54.29 -4.93
C PRO A 153 -0.92 54.55 -5.00
N GLU A 154 -1.44 54.85 -6.20
CA GLU A 154 -2.87 55.15 -6.43
C GLU A 154 -3.72 53.89 -6.73
N GLY A 155 -3.12 52.70 -6.67
CA GLY A 155 -3.78 51.43 -6.94
C GLY A 155 -3.87 51.05 -8.42
N VAL A 156 -4.47 49.89 -8.69
CA VAL A 156 -4.57 49.30 -10.03
C VAL A 156 -5.96 48.71 -10.28
N GLN A 157 -6.38 48.67 -11.55
CA GLN A 157 -7.66 48.08 -12.00
C GLN A 157 -7.43 46.89 -12.93
N GLU A 158 -8.41 46.00 -13.08
CA GLU A 158 -8.35 44.96 -14.11
C GLU A 158 -8.65 45.55 -15.49
N LEU A 159 -7.80 45.27 -16.48
CA LEU A 159 -8.09 45.60 -17.87
C LEU A 159 -8.48 44.34 -18.63
N ARG A 160 -9.72 44.30 -19.10
CA ARG A 160 -10.24 43.24 -19.98
C ARG A 160 -10.13 43.68 -21.44
N GLY A 161 -9.82 42.73 -22.32
CA GLY A 161 -9.61 42.97 -23.77
C GLY A 161 -8.16 43.05 -24.23
N ALA A 162 -7.20 42.94 -23.30
CA ALA A 162 -5.79 42.70 -23.59
C ALA A 162 -5.22 41.73 -22.54
N TRP A 163 -4.43 40.75 -22.98
CA TRP A 163 -3.83 39.73 -22.12
C TRP A 163 -2.51 39.24 -22.69
N TYR A 164 -1.69 38.58 -21.88
CA TYR A 164 -0.40 38.03 -22.30
C TYR A 164 -0.45 36.52 -22.44
N LYS A 165 0.05 36.01 -23.55
CA LYS A 165 0.43 34.60 -23.69
C LYS A 165 1.86 34.43 -23.20
N ASP A 166 2.06 33.62 -22.15
CA ASP A 166 3.36 33.27 -21.59
C ASP A 166 3.82 31.93 -22.17
N HIS A 167 4.89 31.97 -22.99
CA HIS A 167 5.44 30.78 -23.63
C HIS A 167 6.40 29.98 -22.76
N ALA A 168 6.74 30.50 -21.59
CA ALA A 168 7.66 29.86 -20.67
C ALA A 168 9.06 29.53 -21.27
N SER A 169 9.53 30.27 -22.27
CA SER A 169 10.69 29.92 -23.12
C SER A 169 11.96 30.77 -22.91
N GLY A 170 12.04 31.57 -21.84
CA GLY A 170 13.22 32.40 -21.55
C GLY A 170 14.53 31.60 -21.43
N SER A 171 15.62 32.13 -21.98
CA SER A 171 16.94 31.48 -22.04
C SER A 171 17.62 31.35 -20.66
N ASN A 172 17.24 32.19 -19.70
CA ASN A 172 17.77 32.25 -18.33
C ASN A 172 17.13 31.22 -17.35
N ARG A 173 16.55 30.12 -17.86
CA ARG A 173 15.79 29.13 -17.07
C ARG A 173 16.61 27.93 -16.57
N ILE A 174 17.79 27.66 -17.14
CA ILE A 174 18.59 26.44 -16.86
C ILE A 174 19.06 26.37 -15.39
N ASP A 175 19.33 27.51 -14.75
CA ASP A 175 19.74 27.59 -13.32
C ASP A 175 18.83 28.51 -12.49
N LYS A 176 17.56 28.69 -12.91
CA LYS A 176 16.66 29.70 -12.35
C LYS A 176 16.55 29.60 -10.82
N PHE A 177 16.28 28.40 -10.30
CA PHE A 177 15.98 28.22 -8.88
C PHE A 177 17.19 28.46 -7.98
N GLU A 178 18.39 28.05 -8.41
CA GLU A 178 19.62 28.31 -7.67
C GLU A 178 20.02 29.78 -7.70
N ARG A 179 19.85 30.46 -8.84
CA ARG A 179 20.04 31.92 -8.93
C ARG A 179 19.09 32.67 -8.02
N ASP A 180 17.80 32.35 -8.07
CA ASP A 180 16.77 33.01 -7.28
C ASP A 180 17.03 32.79 -5.78
N ALA A 181 17.40 31.56 -5.36
CA ALA A 181 17.81 31.28 -3.98
C ALA A 181 19.04 32.10 -3.54
N LYS A 182 20.05 32.25 -4.40
CA LYS A 182 21.23 33.07 -4.11
C LYS A 182 20.87 34.54 -3.90
N LEU A 183 20.07 35.13 -4.80
CA LEU A 183 19.62 36.52 -4.68
C LEU A 183 18.83 36.75 -3.38
N LEU A 184 17.96 35.81 -3.02
CA LEU A 184 17.14 35.89 -1.82
C LEU A 184 17.98 35.74 -0.53
N LEU A 185 18.98 34.86 -0.52
CA LEU A 185 19.92 34.73 0.60
C LEU A 185 20.71 36.03 0.81
N GLU A 186 21.30 36.59 -0.25
CA GLU A 186 22.05 37.87 -0.19
C GLU A 186 21.15 39.03 0.28
N ALA A 187 19.87 39.02 -0.06
CA ALA A 187 18.90 39.99 0.42
C ALA A 187 18.53 39.78 1.90
N LEU A 188 18.36 38.53 2.32
CA LEU A 188 18.06 38.16 3.72
C LEU A 188 19.24 38.40 4.67
N GLU A 189 20.48 38.43 4.18
CA GLU A 189 21.63 38.91 4.99
C GLU A 189 21.47 40.37 5.42
N LYS A 190 20.78 41.18 4.60
CA LYS A 190 20.54 42.62 4.86
C LYS A 190 19.22 42.88 5.55
N ASP A 191 18.18 42.11 5.20
CA ASP A 191 16.83 42.21 5.74
C ASP A 191 16.31 40.83 6.19
N PRO A 192 16.80 40.29 7.32
CA PRO A 192 16.51 38.92 7.76
C PRO A 192 15.06 38.69 8.17
N GLU A 193 14.30 39.76 8.42
CA GLU A 193 12.90 39.73 8.81
C GLU A 193 11.93 39.86 7.61
N ASN A 194 12.46 39.89 6.38
CA ASN A 194 11.64 39.98 5.18
C ASN A 194 10.85 38.68 4.92
N GLN A 195 9.58 38.69 5.28
CA GLN A 195 8.67 37.56 5.14
C GLN A 195 8.57 37.07 3.70
N ARG A 196 8.44 37.97 2.72
CA ARG A 196 8.29 37.61 1.31
C ARG A 196 9.54 36.88 0.79
N TYR A 197 10.74 37.35 1.19
CA TYR A 197 11.98 36.68 0.79
C TYR A 197 12.11 35.28 1.37
N TRP A 198 11.73 35.05 2.64
CA TRP A 198 11.70 33.70 3.21
C TRP A 198 10.73 32.77 2.48
N PHE A 199 9.55 33.29 2.09
CA PHE A 199 8.56 32.51 1.35
C PHE A 199 9.07 32.07 -0.02
N TYR A 200 9.62 33.00 -0.81
CA TYR A 200 10.15 32.65 -2.12
C TYR A 200 11.45 31.85 -2.04
N LEU A 201 12.28 32.04 -1.01
CA LEU A 201 13.47 31.22 -0.80
C LEU A 201 13.06 29.75 -0.58
N ALA A 202 12.02 29.52 0.22
CA ALA A 202 11.49 28.20 0.45
C ALA A 202 10.92 27.57 -0.84
N GLN A 203 10.24 28.36 -1.69
CA GLN A 203 9.77 27.90 -3.00
C GLN A 203 10.95 27.56 -3.94
N SER A 204 11.96 28.42 -4.03
CA SER A 204 13.15 28.17 -4.84
C SER A 204 13.87 26.89 -4.41
N TYR A 205 14.02 26.64 -3.10
CA TYR A 205 14.57 25.38 -2.61
C TYR A 205 13.70 24.17 -2.97
N ARG A 206 12.37 24.28 -2.80
CA ARG A 206 11.45 23.19 -3.15
C ARG A 206 11.58 22.82 -4.63
N ASP A 207 11.55 23.82 -5.50
CA ASP A 207 11.56 23.64 -6.95
C ASP A 207 12.94 23.22 -7.48
N ALA A 208 14.02 23.55 -6.76
CA ALA A 208 15.37 23.00 -6.97
C ALA A 208 15.55 21.56 -6.45
N GLY A 209 14.53 20.96 -5.83
CA GLY A 209 14.62 19.62 -5.23
C GLY A 209 15.27 19.57 -3.85
N ARG A 210 15.74 20.72 -3.32
CA ARG A 210 16.38 20.93 -2.01
C ARG A 210 15.33 20.92 -0.89
N THR A 211 14.73 19.74 -0.71
CA THR A 211 13.51 19.55 0.10
C THR A 211 13.75 19.83 1.59
N ALA A 212 14.94 19.50 2.11
CA ALA A 212 15.31 19.76 3.50
C ALA A 212 15.44 21.25 3.79
N GLU A 213 16.15 22.00 2.94
CA GLU A 213 16.26 23.46 3.08
C GLU A 213 14.91 24.16 2.89
N ALA A 214 14.08 23.68 1.96
CA ALA A 214 12.73 24.18 1.78
C ALA A 214 11.89 24.03 3.06
N ALA A 215 11.92 22.86 3.72
CA ALA A 215 11.20 22.63 4.97
C ALA A 215 11.61 23.62 6.07
N VAL A 216 12.91 23.88 6.21
CA VAL A 216 13.44 24.85 7.19
C VAL A 216 12.99 26.28 6.86
N ALA A 217 13.12 26.70 5.61
CA ALA A 217 12.73 28.04 5.17
C ALA A 217 11.21 28.25 5.30
N TYR A 218 10.39 27.25 4.97
CA TYR A 218 8.94 27.28 5.16
C TYR A 218 8.56 27.35 6.65
N ALA A 219 9.20 26.57 7.51
CA ALA A 219 8.96 26.62 8.95
C ALA A 219 9.29 28.00 9.53
N LYS A 220 10.41 28.61 9.10
CA LYS A 220 10.74 29.99 9.46
C LYS A 220 9.66 30.95 8.96
N ARG A 221 9.29 30.89 7.67
CA ARG A 221 8.25 31.77 7.12
C ARG A 221 6.92 31.66 7.86
N ALA A 222 6.49 30.44 8.19
CA ALA A 222 5.24 30.18 8.90
C ALA A 222 5.20 30.77 10.33
N ALA A 223 6.37 31.03 10.93
CA ALA A 223 6.49 31.64 12.26
C ALA A 223 6.55 33.19 12.24
N MET A 224 6.82 33.82 11.09
CA MET A 224 7.10 35.27 10.99
C MET A 224 5.85 36.18 10.96
N GLY A 225 4.64 35.63 11.10
CA GLY A 225 3.38 36.40 11.02
C GLY A 225 3.14 37.03 9.64
N GLY A 226 2.51 38.22 9.61
CA GLY A 226 2.26 38.98 8.38
C GLY A 226 1.01 38.58 7.62
N TRP A 227 1.08 38.55 6.29
CA TRP A 227 -0.05 38.09 5.47
C TRP A 227 -0.34 36.62 5.76
N ASP A 228 -1.49 36.38 6.36
CA ASP A 228 -1.85 35.09 6.94
C ASP A 228 -1.91 33.98 5.87
N GLU A 229 -2.34 34.28 4.63
CA GLU A 229 -2.43 33.30 3.52
C GLU A 229 -1.07 32.73 3.15
N GLU A 230 -0.06 33.58 3.06
CA GLU A 230 1.30 33.16 2.77
C GLU A 230 1.92 32.38 3.93
N ALA A 231 1.67 32.78 5.18
CA ALA A 231 2.14 32.06 6.37
C ALA A 231 1.52 30.64 6.48
N TRP A 232 0.24 30.51 6.19
CA TRP A 232 -0.45 29.21 6.14
C TRP A 232 0.04 28.35 4.98
N ASN A 233 0.17 28.92 3.78
CA ASN A 233 0.67 28.16 2.64
C ASN A 233 2.10 27.69 2.90
N ALA A 234 2.94 28.52 3.54
CA ALA A 234 4.26 28.09 4.00
C ALA A 234 4.16 26.90 4.97
N ARG A 235 3.22 26.90 5.92
CA ARG A 235 3.00 25.77 6.83
C ARG A 235 2.56 24.49 6.10
N LEU A 236 1.60 24.59 5.17
CA LEU A 236 1.14 23.45 4.35
C LEU A 236 2.27 22.88 3.47
N GLN A 237 3.01 23.74 2.78
CA GLN A 237 4.15 23.32 1.95
C GLN A 237 5.27 22.73 2.82
N GLY A 238 5.50 23.29 4.01
CA GLY A 238 6.39 22.72 5.02
C GLY A 238 5.96 21.30 5.40
N ALA A 239 4.68 21.06 5.71
CA ALA A 239 4.15 19.73 5.98
C ALA A 239 4.42 18.76 4.81
N ARG A 240 4.17 19.18 3.57
CA ARG A 240 4.44 18.37 2.37
C ARG A 240 5.92 18.06 2.17
N CYS A 241 6.81 19.01 2.47
CA CYS A 241 8.25 18.77 2.48
C CYS A 241 8.62 17.71 3.52
N LEU A 242 8.08 17.80 4.74
CA LEU A 242 8.29 16.79 5.80
C LEU A 242 7.81 15.41 5.36
N ARG A 243 6.64 15.32 4.71
CA ARG A 243 6.14 14.06 4.11
C ARG A 243 7.11 13.48 3.11
N LYS A 244 7.66 14.31 2.20
CA LYS A 244 8.62 13.90 1.18
C LYS A 244 9.97 13.46 1.77
N LEU A 245 10.34 14.00 2.93
CA LEU A 245 11.55 13.63 3.67
C LEU A 245 11.37 12.37 4.53
N GLY A 246 10.16 11.81 4.61
CA GLY A 246 9.85 10.69 5.50
C GLY A 246 9.67 11.09 6.97
N ASP A 247 9.61 12.39 7.30
CA ASP A 247 9.27 12.86 8.64
C ASP A 247 7.75 12.85 8.83
N GLU A 248 7.23 11.66 9.08
CA GLU A 248 5.78 11.44 9.23
C GLU A 248 5.17 12.14 10.44
N PRO A 249 5.76 12.08 11.66
CA PRO A 249 5.22 12.82 12.80
C PRO A 249 5.17 14.32 12.51
N GLY A 250 6.22 14.87 11.91
CA GLY A 250 6.28 16.28 11.51
C GLY A 250 5.26 16.64 10.43
N PHE A 251 5.04 15.78 9.43
CA PHE A 251 3.98 15.97 8.45
C PHE A 251 2.60 16.05 9.12
N ILE A 252 2.27 15.08 9.97
CA ILE A 252 0.96 15.00 10.64
C ILE A 252 0.76 16.25 11.52
N GLU A 253 1.75 16.59 12.35
CA GLU A 253 1.71 17.76 13.21
C GLU A 253 1.48 19.05 12.41
N GLN A 254 2.28 19.28 11.36
CA GLN A 254 2.20 20.52 10.58
C GLN A 254 0.95 20.58 9.69
N ALA A 255 0.46 19.45 9.18
CA ALA A 255 -0.80 19.39 8.44
C ALA A 255 -2.00 19.71 9.35
N LEU A 256 -2.05 19.13 10.55
CA LEU A 256 -3.08 19.47 11.54
C LEU A 256 -2.97 20.93 12.02
N ALA A 257 -1.74 21.44 12.20
CA ALA A 257 -1.52 22.85 12.53
C ALA A 257 -1.97 23.79 11.40
N ALA A 258 -1.73 23.42 10.13
CA ALA A 258 -2.22 24.17 8.97
C ALA A 258 -3.76 24.18 8.95
N PHE A 259 -4.40 23.04 9.21
CA PHE A 259 -5.86 22.96 9.31
C PHE A 259 -6.41 23.81 10.47
N ASN A 260 -5.80 23.74 11.66
CA ASN A 260 -6.22 24.54 12.81
C ASN A 260 -6.04 26.05 12.58
N GLN A 261 -5.05 26.46 11.80
CA GLN A 261 -4.88 27.86 11.41
C GLN A 261 -5.97 28.33 10.43
N ARG A 262 -6.37 27.49 9.47
CA ARG A 262 -7.47 27.77 8.54
C ARG A 262 -8.40 26.58 8.34
N PRO A 263 -9.41 26.40 9.21
CA PRO A 263 -10.33 25.26 9.12
C PRO A 263 -11.23 25.28 7.87
N GLN A 264 -11.34 26.42 7.19
CA GLN A 264 -12.04 26.54 5.90
C GLN A 264 -11.22 26.04 4.70
N ARG A 265 -9.96 25.61 4.90
CA ARG A 265 -9.08 25.07 3.87
C ARG A 265 -8.95 23.55 4.03
N ALA A 266 -9.39 22.81 3.02
CA ALA A 266 -9.47 21.35 3.06
C ALA A 266 -8.16 20.64 2.64
N GLU A 267 -7.20 21.37 2.06
CA GLU A 267 -5.95 20.82 1.55
C GLU A 267 -5.16 19.98 2.57
N PRO A 268 -5.03 20.38 3.85
CA PRO A 268 -4.34 19.56 4.84
C PRO A 268 -5.09 18.25 5.16
N LEU A 269 -6.43 18.26 5.16
CA LEU A 269 -7.24 17.07 5.41
C LEU A 269 -7.13 16.08 4.25
N TYR A 270 -7.11 16.59 3.01
CA TYR A 270 -6.85 15.76 1.83
C TYR A 270 -5.47 15.08 1.89
N ASP A 271 -4.43 15.84 2.25
CA ASP A 271 -3.09 15.29 2.38
C ASP A 271 -2.99 14.23 3.48
N LEU A 272 -3.69 14.41 4.61
CA LEU A 272 -3.79 13.43 5.70
C LEU A 272 -4.58 12.19 5.27
N ALA A 273 -5.72 12.36 4.59
CA ALA A 273 -6.52 11.26 4.06
C ALA A 273 -5.72 10.35 3.15
N ARG A 274 -4.98 10.95 2.21
CA ARG A 274 -4.10 10.24 1.29
C ARG A 274 -2.95 9.54 2.01
N PHE A 275 -2.31 10.22 2.96
CA PHE A 275 -1.22 9.64 3.75
C PHE A 275 -1.65 8.36 4.49
N TYR A 276 -2.80 8.38 5.16
CA TYR A 276 -3.31 7.19 5.85
C TYR A 276 -3.79 6.10 4.88
N ARG A 277 -4.35 6.47 3.72
CA ARG A 277 -4.70 5.51 2.66
C ARG A 277 -3.46 4.78 2.14
N ASP A 278 -2.38 5.50 1.83
CA ASP A 278 -1.14 4.92 1.31
C ASP A 278 -0.49 3.94 2.31
N LYS A 279 -0.80 4.07 3.60
CA LYS A 279 -0.40 3.14 4.67
C LYS A 279 -1.36 1.97 4.92
N GLY A 280 -2.46 1.88 4.18
CA GLY A 280 -3.51 0.88 4.42
C GLY A 280 -4.38 1.16 5.66
N MET A 281 -4.23 2.33 6.31
CA MET A 281 -5.03 2.75 7.46
C MET A 281 -6.35 3.39 7.01
N ASN A 282 -7.18 2.59 6.33
CA ASN A 282 -8.38 3.08 5.63
C ASN A 282 -9.39 3.78 6.56
N ASP A 283 -9.60 3.30 7.79
CA ASP A 283 -10.52 3.96 8.73
C ASP A 283 -10.05 5.38 9.10
N ALA A 284 -8.74 5.57 9.28
CA ALA A 284 -8.18 6.90 9.55
C ALA A 284 -8.29 7.80 8.32
N SER A 285 -8.00 7.28 7.12
CA SER A 285 -8.20 8.00 5.86
C SER A 285 -9.64 8.51 5.73
N VAL A 286 -10.63 7.65 5.99
CA VAL A 286 -12.04 8.04 5.93
C VAL A 286 -12.38 9.18 6.90
N LEU A 287 -11.83 9.18 8.12
CA LEU A 287 -12.09 10.27 9.08
C LEU A 287 -11.68 11.65 8.51
N PHE A 288 -10.52 11.73 7.87
CA PHE A 288 -10.05 12.97 7.25
C PHE A 288 -10.81 13.31 5.96
N SER A 289 -11.13 12.31 5.14
CA SER A 289 -11.92 12.52 3.92
C SER A 289 -13.33 13.03 4.24
N GLU A 290 -14.02 12.45 5.23
CA GLU A 290 -15.35 12.89 5.66
C GLU A 290 -15.32 14.32 6.20
N ALA A 291 -14.30 14.66 7.00
CA ALA A 291 -14.12 16.02 7.50
C ALA A 291 -13.84 17.02 6.35
N GLY A 292 -13.02 16.63 5.37
CA GLY A 292 -12.71 17.45 4.21
C GLY A 292 -13.91 17.65 3.28
N LEU A 293 -14.70 16.61 3.03
CA LEU A 293 -15.90 16.68 2.17
C LEU A 293 -16.98 17.64 2.70
N ALA A 294 -16.97 17.96 3.99
CA ALA A 294 -17.86 18.95 4.58
C ALA A 294 -17.44 20.40 4.30
N ILE A 295 -16.22 20.63 3.80
CA ILE A 295 -15.65 21.95 3.55
C ILE A 295 -15.86 22.34 2.08
N LYS A 296 -16.50 23.48 1.84
CA LYS A 296 -16.68 24.05 0.51
C LYS A 296 -15.42 24.81 0.08
N ARG A 297 -15.22 24.91 -1.24
CA ARG A 297 -14.19 25.76 -1.84
C ARG A 297 -14.28 27.19 -1.25
N PRO A 298 -13.19 27.74 -0.68
CA PRO A 298 -13.23 29.07 -0.08
C PRO A 298 -13.37 30.16 -1.15
N GLU A 299 -14.22 31.16 -0.89
CA GLU A 299 -14.42 32.32 -1.77
C GLU A 299 -13.56 33.54 -1.38
N GLN A 300 -13.09 33.59 -0.13
CA GLN A 300 -12.38 34.75 0.43
C GLN A 300 -10.86 34.65 0.34
N ASP A 301 -10.33 33.43 0.28
CA ASP A 301 -8.90 33.18 0.07
C ASP A 301 -8.56 33.33 -1.42
N ILE A 302 -7.37 33.83 -1.72
CA ILE A 302 -6.90 34.07 -3.09
C ILE A 302 -5.57 33.36 -3.40
N LEU A 303 -4.80 32.99 -2.37
CA LEU A 303 -3.49 32.39 -2.54
C LEU A 303 -3.57 30.86 -2.69
N PHE A 304 -3.22 30.38 -3.89
CA PHE A 304 -2.95 28.97 -4.23
C PHE A 304 -4.03 27.98 -3.75
N ILE A 305 -5.30 28.26 -4.05
CA ILE A 305 -6.38 27.29 -3.81
C ILE A 305 -6.23 26.12 -4.78
N GLU A 306 -6.22 24.90 -4.25
CA GLU A 306 -6.11 23.68 -5.05
C GLU A 306 -7.51 23.15 -5.42
N ASP A 307 -8.09 23.69 -6.49
CA ASP A 307 -9.47 23.42 -6.91
C ASP A 307 -9.82 21.92 -6.99
N TYR A 308 -8.89 21.10 -7.50
CA TYR A 308 -9.06 19.66 -7.62
C TYR A 308 -9.45 18.97 -6.30
N ILE A 309 -8.94 19.45 -5.16
CA ILE A 309 -9.22 18.85 -3.85
C ILE A 309 -10.69 18.96 -3.49
N TYR A 310 -11.32 20.09 -3.83
CA TYR A 310 -12.72 20.39 -3.52
C TYR A 310 -13.69 19.80 -4.53
N THR A 311 -13.26 19.65 -5.79
CA THR A 311 -14.13 19.12 -6.86
C THR A 311 -14.10 17.60 -6.91
N THR A 312 -12.94 16.98 -6.71
CA THR A 312 -12.74 15.55 -7.01
C THR A 312 -11.88 14.83 -5.97
N GLY A 313 -10.74 15.38 -5.57
CA GLY A 313 -9.70 14.67 -4.80
C GLY A 313 -10.19 14.08 -3.48
N LEU A 314 -10.91 14.84 -2.65
CA LEU A 314 -11.48 14.32 -1.40
C LEU A 314 -12.52 13.22 -1.61
N MET A 315 -13.30 13.33 -2.68
CA MET A 315 -14.28 12.31 -3.04
C MET A 315 -13.60 11.01 -3.47
N GLU A 316 -12.51 11.14 -4.23
CA GLU A 316 -11.69 10.01 -4.68
C GLU A 316 -11.09 9.27 -3.47
N GLU A 317 -10.46 10.00 -2.54
CA GLU A 317 -9.88 9.43 -1.32
C GLU A 317 -10.95 8.76 -0.44
N PHE A 318 -12.12 9.39 -0.26
CA PHE A 318 -13.26 8.78 0.44
C PHE A 318 -13.74 7.50 -0.25
N ALA A 319 -13.96 7.55 -1.58
CA ALA A 319 -14.46 6.42 -2.36
C ALA A 319 -13.50 5.22 -2.32
N ILE A 320 -12.18 5.43 -2.25
CA ILE A 320 -11.22 4.32 -2.13
C ILE A 320 -11.23 3.75 -0.71
N ALA A 321 -11.09 4.61 0.31
CA ALA A 321 -10.92 4.16 1.69
C ALA A 321 -12.21 3.53 2.27
N ALA A 322 -13.39 4.07 1.94
CA ALA A 322 -14.67 3.60 2.45
C ALA A 322 -15.03 2.17 2.02
N ASN A 323 -14.42 1.64 0.95
CA ASN A 323 -14.62 0.24 0.52
C ASN A 323 -14.19 -0.76 1.60
N TYR A 324 -13.17 -0.39 2.36
CA TYR A 324 -12.56 -1.19 3.41
C TYR A 324 -13.20 -0.95 4.79
N ALA A 325 -14.19 -0.06 4.88
CA ALA A 325 -14.90 0.20 6.12
C ALA A 325 -15.67 -1.04 6.59
N ARG A 326 -15.61 -1.32 7.89
CA ARG A 326 -16.41 -2.37 8.53
C ARG A 326 -17.89 -1.98 8.67
N ASP A 327 -18.17 -0.67 8.74
CA ASP A 327 -19.52 -0.14 8.79
C ASP A 327 -20.19 -0.23 7.39
N PRO A 328 -21.28 -1.00 7.24
CA PRO A 328 -21.96 -1.14 5.96
C PRO A 328 -22.56 0.16 5.44
N VAL A 329 -22.96 1.10 6.31
CA VAL A 329 -23.54 2.38 5.88
C VAL A 329 -22.48 3.26 5.23
N ARG A 330 -21.32 3.39 5.87
CA ARG A 330 -20.15 4.08 5.30
C ARG A 330 -19.67 3.41 4.01
N LYS A 331 -19.63 2.08 3.97
CA LYS A 331 -19.26 1.36 2.74
C LYS A 331 -20.23 1.64 1.59
N ASP A 332 -21.53 1.69 1.86
CA ASP A 332 -22.53 2.05 0.84
C ASP A 332 -22.36 3.49 0.33
N ARG A 333 -22.07 4.44 1.24
CA ARG A 333 -21.74 5.82 0.85
C ARG A 333 -20.49 5.89 -0.03
N GLY A 334 -19.47 5.09 0.28
CA GLY A 334 -18.29 4.93 -0.57
C GLY A 334 -18.63 4.39 -1.97
N PHE A 335 -19.56 3.42 -2.04
CA PHE A 335 -20.04 2.89 -3.33
C PHE A 335 -20.78 3.96 -4.13
N ALA A 336 -21.64 4.75 -3.49
CA ALA A 336 -22.34 5.87 -4.10
C ALA A 336 -21.35 6.91 -4.66
N ALA A 337 -20.36 7.33 -3.84
CA ALA A 337 -19.31 8.26 -4.25
C ALA A 337 -18.50 7.74 -5.45
N CYS A 338 -18.08 6.47 -5.41
CA CYS A 338 -17.36 5.82 -6.49
C CYS A 338 -18.20 5.77 -7.80
N ASN A 339 -19.49 5.43 -7.68
CA ASN A 339 -20.42 5.39 -8.82
C ASN A 339 -20.67 6.77 -9.41
N TRP A 340 -20.83 7.80 -8.55
CA TRP A 340 -20.99 9.18 -8.98
C TRP A 340 -19.74 9.68 -9.72
N LEU A 341 -18.55 9.45 -9.17
CA LEU A 341 -17.28 9.82 -9.82
C LEU A 341 -17.13 9.15 -11.19
N ALA A 342 -17.44 7.85 -11.29
CA ALA A 342 -17.33 7.08 -12.53
C ALA A 342 -18.30 7.55 -13.63
N LEU A 343 -19.45 8.12 -13.25
CA LEU A 343 -20.51 8.50 -14.17
C LEU A 343 -20.64 10.02 -14.37
N ASN A 344 -19.97 10.86 -13.60
CA ASN A 344 -20.09 12.31 -13.74
C ASN A 344 -19.23 12.84 -14.90
N ARG A 345 -19.89 13.40 -15.93
CA ARG A 345 -19.23 13.96 -17.13
C ARG A 345 -18.45 15.24 -16.87
N THR A 346 -18.69 15.93 -15.75
CA THR A 346 -17.96 17.15 -15.40
C THR A 346 -16.60 16.85 -14.76
N ILE A 347 -16.32 15.59 -14.45
CA ILE A 347 -15.05 15.12 -13.89
C ILE A 347 -14.14 14.68 -15.03
N ASP A 348 -12.86 15.05 -14.95
CA ASP A 348 -11.84 14.67 -15.91
C ASP A 348 -11.69 13.15 -16.05
N ASP A 349 -11.17 12.71 -17.20
CA ASP A 349 -11.10 11.29 -17.57
C ASP A 349 -10.30 10.45 -16.57
N GLY A 350 -9.18 10.96 -16.03
CA GLY A 350 -8.32 10.23 -15.08
C GLY A 350 -9.04 9.76 -13.81
N PRO A 351 -9.58 10.66 -12.98
CA PRO A 351 -10.35 10.28 -11.79
C PRO A 351 -11.59 9.44 -12.12
N ARG A 352 -12.25 9.72 -13.26
CA ARG A 352 -13.44 8.98 -13.71
C ARG A 352 -13.12 7.52 -14.05
N GLU A 353 -12.04 7.28 -14.80
CA GLU A 353 -11.56 5.93 -15.15
C GLU A 353 -11.08 5.17 -13.92
N LEU A 354 -10.39 5.84 -12.99
CA LEU A 354 -9.97 5.26 -11.72
C LEU A 354 -11.19 4.81 -10.88
N ALA A 355 -12.19 5.69 -10.73
CA ALA A 355 -13.43 5.36 -10.03
C ALA A 355 -14.18 4.21 -10.73
N TRP A 356 -14.29 4.26 -12.05
CA TRP A 356 -14.91 3.19 -12.84
C TRP A 356 -14.23 1.84 -12.60
N SER A 357 -12.89 1.79 -12.62
CA SER A 357 -12.11 0.58 -12.29
C SER A 357 -12.34 0.12 -10.84
N ASN A 358 -12.43 1.06 -9.89
CA ASN A 358 -12.61 0.76 -8.47
C ASN A 358 -14.02 0.27 -8.10
N LEU A 359 -15.04 0.47 -8.96
CA LEU A 359 -16.36 -0.12 -8.76
C LEU A 359 -16.29 -1.65 -8.61
N PHE A 360 -15.30 -2.29 -9.23
CA PHE A 360 -15.04 -3.72 -9.09
C PHE A 360 -14.95 -4.20 -7.63
N PHE A 361 -14.42 -3.35 -6.74
CA PHE A 361 -14.26 -3.70 -5.33
C PHE A 361 -15.57 -3.60 -4.54
N TYR A 362 -16.49 -2.74 -5.00
CA TYR A 362 -17.78 -2.53 -4.36
C TYR A 362 -18.86 -3.50 -4.81
N VAL A 363 -18.88 -3.88 -6.10
CA VAL A 363 -20.00 -4.64 -6.69
C VAL A 363 -20.32 -5.91 -5.89
N GLN A 364 -21.63 -6.14 -5.74
CA GLN A 364 -22.24 -7.23 -5.00
C GLN A 364 -23.01 -8.16 -5.96
N PRO A 365 -23.29 -9.42 -5.58
CA PRO A 365 -24.14 -10.29 -6.37
C PRO A 365 -25.58 -9.77 -6.37
N ALA A 366 -26.35 -10.11 -7.41
CA ALA A 366 -27.71 -9.64 -7.63
C ALA A 366 -28.61 -9.95 -6.43
N LYS A 367 -28.45 -11.13 -5.81
CA LYS A 367 -29.18 -11.55 -4.61
C LYS A 367 -28.98 -10.66 -3.38
N THR A 368 -27.86 -9.95 -3.28
CA THR A 368 -27.61 -8.98 -2.20
C THR A 368 -28.37 -7.67 -2.44
N MET A 369 -28.45 -7.23 -3.70
CA MET A 369 -29.12 -5.98 -4.07
C MET A 369 -30.63 -6.15 -4.28
N MET A 370 -31.05 -7.36 -4.65
CA MET A 370 -32.43 -7.76 -4.94
C MET A 370 -32.67 -9.12 -4.26
N PRO A 371 -33.08 -9.15 -2.98
CA PRO A 371 -33.29 -10.39 -2.23
C PRO A 371 -34.25 -11.40 -2.88
N SER A 372 -35.21 -10.93 -3.69
CA SER A 372 -36.13 -11.80 -4.46
C SER A 372 -35.46 -12.52 -5.64
N PHE A 373 -34.23 -12.13 -6.02
CA PHE A 373 -33.51 -12.71 -7.14
C PHE A 373 -33.27 -14.22 -6.94
N SER A 374 -33.81 -15.01 -7.87
CA SER A 374 -33.67 -16.46 -7.90
C SER A 374 -33.34 -16.92 -9.30
N ALA A 375 -32.22 -17.62 -9.46
CA ALA A 375 -31.76 -18.16 -10.74
C ALA A 375 -31.80 -19.69 -10.75
N ARG A 376 -32.08 -20.27 -11.92
CA ARG A 376 -31.94 -21.70 -12.19
C ARG A 376 -31.35 -21.91 -13.57
N GLU A 377 -30.66 -23.03 -13.76
CA GLU A 377 -30.20 -23.45 -15.07
C GLU A 377 -31.41 -23.74 -15.98
N VAL A 378 -31.30 -23.44 -17.29
CA VAL A 378 -32.41 -23.64 -18.24
C VAL A 378 -32.75 -25.13 -18.41
N GLY A 379 -31.75 -26.02 -18.23
CA GLY A 379 -31.95 -27.47 -18.33
C GLY A 379 -32.09 -28.00 -19.77
N PHE A 380 -31.56 -27.27 -20.76
CA PHE A 380 -31.58 -27.69 -22.16
C PHE A 380 -30.37 -28.58 -22.51
N THR A 381 -30.63 -29.74 -23.11
CA THR A 381 -29.58 -30.63 -23.63
C THR A 381 -29.23 -30.24 -25.07
N ALA A 382 -28.02 -29.69 -25.25
CA ALA A 382 -27.52 -29.37 -26.58
C ALA A 382 -27.17 -30.64 -27.38
N PRO A 383 -27.20 -30.58 -28.73
CA PRO A 383 -26.74 -31.68 -29.58
C PRO A 383 -25.26 -32.04 -29.34
N ASP A 384 -24.87 -33.27 -29.66
CA ASP A 384 -23.49 -33.74 -29.52
C ASP A 384 -22.48 -32.79 -30.15
N GLY A 385 -21.44 -32.44 -29.38
CA GLY A 385 -20.39 -31.49 -29.80
C GLY A 385 -20.77 -30.01 -29.68
N TYR A 386 -21.97 -29.68 -29.20
CA TYR A 386 -22.39 -28.31 -28.91
C TYR A 386 -22.61 -28.09 -27.41
N ARG A 387 -22.46 -26.84 -26.95
CA ARG A 387 -22.71 -26.41 -25.57
C ARG A 387 -23.67 -25.23 -25.55
N PRO A 388 -24.66 -25.20 -24.63
CA PRO A 388 -25.60 -24.09 -24.52
C PRO A 388 -24.97 -22.87 -23.84
N LEU A 389 -25.25 -21.67 -24.34
CA LEU A 389 -24.90 -20.39 -23.72
C LEU A 389 -25.83 -19.28 -24.22
N ASN A 390 -25.62 -18.05 -23.74
CA ASN A 390 -26.27 -16.79 -24.13
C ASN A 390 -27.77 -16.90 -24.46
N PRO A 391 -28.61 -17.43 -23.55
CA PRO A 391 -30.05 -17.53 -23.79
C PRO A 391 -30.73 -16.15 -23.79
N SER A 392 -31.76 -15.97 -24.62
CA SER A 392 -32.59 -14.75 -24.66
C SER A 392 -34.07 -15.06 -24.44
N VAL A 393 -34.61 -14.63 -23.29
CA VAL A 393 -36.03 -14.78 -22.92
C VAL A 393 -36.87 -13.61 -23.41
N THR A 394 -38.08 -13.90 -23.88
CA THR A 394 -39.14 -12.93 -24.17
C THR A 394 -40.52 -13.51 -23.84
N ARG A 395 -41.57 -12.73 -24.08
CA ARG A 395 -42.97 -13.19 -23.92
C ARG A 395 -43.74 -12.99 -25.22
N LEU A 396 -44.46 -14.04 -25.65
CA LEU A 396 -45.43 -13.97 -26.74
C LEU A 396 -46.83 -14.22 -26.18
N GLY A 397 -47.65 -13.16 -26.06
CA GLY A 397 -48.92 -13.25 -25.35
C GLY A 397 -48.70 -13.64 -23.89
N LYS A 398 -49.22 -14.78 -23.42
CA LYS A 398 -48.94 -15.30 -22.06
C LYS A 398 -47.81 -16.34 -22.01
N GLN A 399 -47.29 -16.77 -23.14
CA GLN A 399 -46.26 -17.79 -23.20
C GLN A 399 -44.87 -17.19 -22.96
N ILE A 400 -44.08 -17.83 -22.09
CA ILE A 400 -42.64 -17.55 -21.95
C ILE A 400 -41.90 -18.29 -23.06
N VAL A 401 -41.07 -17.56 -23.81
CA VAL A 401 -40.32 -18.09 -24.95
C VAL A 401 -38.86 -17.74 -24.76
N LEU A 402 -37.96 -18.68 -25.05
CA LEU A 402 -36.53 -18.50 -24.88
C LEU A 402 -35.76 -18.99 -26.11
N ALA A 403 -34.89 -18.13 -26.66
CA ALA A 403 -33.94 -18.51 -27.69
C ALA A 403 -32.65 -19.00 -27.01
N GLN A 404 -32.33 -20.28 -27.16
CA GLN A 404 -31.13 -20.91 -26.63
C GLN A 404 -30.07 -21.03 -27.71
N ARG A 405 -28.96 -20.33 -27.54
CA ARG A 405 -27.78 -20.45 -28.40
C ARG A 405 -26.97 -21.68 -28.00
N ALA A 406 -26.41 -22.40 -28.97
CA ALA A 406 -25.45 -23.47 -28.75
C ALA A 406 -24.25 -23.35 -29.70
N VAL A 407 -23.03 -23.59 -29.19
CA VAL A 407 -21.77 -23.43 -29.95
C VAL A 407 -20.88 -24.66 -29.87
N ASN A 408 -19.99 -24.84 -30.85
CA ASN A 408 -19.07 -25.97 -30.97
C ASN A 408 -17.64 -25.69 -30.44
N TYR A 409 -17.44 -24.65 -29.63
CA TYR A 409 -16.15 -24.35 -29.02
C TYR A 409 -16.18 -24.50 -27.50
N THR A 410 -14.99 -24.54 -26.92
CA THR A 410 -14.77 -24.35 -25.47
C THR A 410 -13.91 -23.12 -25.25
N MET A 411 -14.16 -22.38 -24.19
CA MET A 411 -13.33 -21.24 -23.84
C MET A 411 -12.13 -21.72 -23.01
N THR A 412 -10.94 -21.19 -23.27
CA THR A 412 -9.73 -21.48 -22.49
C THR A 412 -9.86 -20.99 -21.04
N GLU A 413 -9.11 -21.58 -20.10
CA GLU A 413 -9.16 -21.23 -18.66
C GLU A 413 -8.87 -19.75 -18.34
N ASN A 414 -8.20 -19.03 -19.25
CA ASN A 414 -7.95 -17.60 -19.14
C ASN A 414 -9.11 -16.73 -19.66
N GLY A 415 -10.13 -17.30 -20.30
CA GLY A 415 -11.28 -16.59 -20.87
C GLY A 415 -10.96 -15.77 -22.12
N LEU A 416 -9.84 -16.04 -22.82
CA LEU A 416 -9.34 -15.19 -23.91
C LEU A 416 -9.39 -15.85 -25.29
N GLN A 417 -9.46 -17.17 -25.37
CA GLN A 417 -9.40 -17.91 -26.62
C GLN A 417 -10.52 -18.94 -26.69
N TYR A 418 -11.08 -19.11 -27.89
CA TYR A 418 -12.03 -20.16 -28.20
C TYR A 418 -11.29 -21.30 -28.88
N GLN A 419 -11.47 -22.52 -28.38
CA GLN A 419 -10.90 -23.75 -28.93
C GLN A 419 -12.02 -24.59 -29.54
N THR A 420 -11.92 -24.82 -30.85
CA THR A 420 -12.73 -25.77 -31.59
C THR A 420 -11.94 -27.08 -31.79
N LYS A 421 -12.66 -28.17 -32.07
CA LYS A 421 -12.02 -29.46 -32.39
C LYS A 421 -11.28 -29.33 -33.73
N ASP A 422 -10.00 -29.71 -33.77
CA ASP A 422 -9.15 -29.74 -34.97
C ASP A 422 -9.06 -28.42 -35.78
N GLY A 423 -9.34 -27.27 -35.14
CA GLY A 423 -9.34 -25.96 -35.81
C GLY A 423 -10.57 -25.72 -36.70
N ASP A 424 -11.66 -26.46 -36.49
CA ASP A 424 -12.94 -26.25 -37.17
C ASP A 424 -13.45 -24.80 -37.01
N ALA A 425 -14.28 -24.37 -37.97
CA ALA A 425 -15.00 -23.10 -37.88
C ALA A 425 -15.88 -23.04 -36.61
N ILE A 426 -15.97 -21.86 -36.00
CA ILE A 426 -16.94 -21.60 -34.94
C ILE A 426 -18.33 -21.63 -35.56
N ARG A 427 -19.22 -22.49 -35.04
CA ARG A 427 -20.60 -22.65 -35.50
C ARG A 427 -21.57 -22.37 -34.37
N THR A 428 -22.58 -21.56 -34.67
CA THR A 428 -23.68 -21.25 -33.78
C THR A 428 -24.98 -21.86 -34.30
N ARG A 429 -25.71 -22.54 -33.41
CA ARG A 429 -27.08 -23.02 -33.63
C ARG A 429 -28.00 -22.37 -32.61
N ASN A 430 -29.24 -22.07 -32.99
CA ASN A 430 -30.22 -21.46 -32.10
C ASN A 430 -31.46 -22.36 -31.99
N PHE A 431 -32.02 -22.47 -30.79
CA PHE A 431 -33.19 -23.29 -30.51
C PHE A 431 -34.27 -22.44 -29.85
N LEU A 432 -35.49 -22.55 -30.35
CA LEU A 432 -36.68 -21.95 -29.77
C LEU A 432 -37.25 -22.87 -28.69
N LEU A 433 -37.28 -22.39 -27.46
CA LEU A 433 -37.86 -23.07 -26.31
C LEU A 433 -39.16 -22.38 -25.90
N ARG A 434 -40.18 -23.17 -25.57
CA ARG A 434 -41.39 -22.69 -24.89
C ARG A 434 -41.37 -23.20 -23.47
N LEU A 435 -41.55 -22.29 -22.52
CA LEU A 435 -41.46 -22.59 -21.09
C LEU A 435 -42.82 -22.40 -20.43
N SER A 436 -43.13 -23.25 -19.44
CA SER A 436 -44.25 -23.08 -18.54
C SER A 436 -44.06 -21.84 -17.64
N ASN A 437 -45.09 -21.45 -16.89
CA ASN A 437 -44.97 -20.37 -15.88
C ASN A 437 -43.97 -20.73 -14.76
N GLU A 438 -43.75 -22.02 -14.53
CA GLU A 438 -42.76 -22.55 -13.58
C GLU A 438 -41.36 -22.66 -14.20
N LEU A 439 -41.19 -22.18 -15.44
CA LEU A 439 -39.96 -22.14 -16.23
C LEU A 439 -39.48 -23.51 -16.75
N ASP A 440 -40.34 -24.53 -16.75
CA ASP A 440 -40.03 -25.86 -17.27
C ASP A 440 -40.16 -25.90 -18.80
N ILE A 441 -39.27 -26.64 -19.47
CA ILE A 441 -39.27 -26.74 -20.94
C ILE A 441 -40.46 -27.60 -21.41
N GLU A 442 -41.37 -26.98 -22.16
CA GLU A 442 -42.53 -27.65 -22.78
C GLU A 442 -42.21 -28.15 -24.20
N SER A 443 -41.40 -27.39 -24.95
CA SER A 443 -40.95 -27.77 -26.29
C SER A 443 -39.61 -27.12 -26.64
N ALA A 444 -38.80 -27.79 -27.45
CA ALA A 444 -37.57 -27.27 -28.03
C ALA A 444 -37.53 -27.55 -29.54
N THR A 445 -37.27 -26.53 -30.37
CA THR A 445 -37.18 -26.68 -31.83
C THR A 445 -36.03 -25.86 -32.38
N GLU A 446 -35.22 -26.40 -33.27
CA GLU A 446 -34.12 -25.65 -33.89
C GLU A 446 -34.63 -24.55 -34.83
N ILE A 447 -34.05 -23.37 -34.73
CA ILE A 447 -34.30 -22.23 -35.62
C ILE A 447 -33.29 -22.30 -36.77
N LEU A 448 -33.77 -22.67 -37.95
CA LEU A 448 -32.94 -22.76 -39.15
C LEU A 448 -32.67 -21.37 -39.76
N PRO A 449 -31.54 -21.19 -40.47
CA PRO A 449 -31.27 -19.95 -41.21
C PRO A 449 -32.27 -19.72 -42.35
N PRO A 450 -32.35 -18.49 -42.88
CA PRO A 450 -33.18 -18.19 -44.05
C PRO A 450 -32.79 -19.01 -45.27
N VAL A 451 -33.77 -19.38 -46.10
CA VAL A 451 -33.56 -20.20 -47.32
C VAL A 451 -32.78 -19.44 -48.38
N ASP A 452 -32.95 -18.12 -48.41
CA ASP A 452 -32.35 -17.17 -49.36
C ASP A 452 -31.07 -16.51 -48.81
N MET A 453 -30.51 -17.02 -47.71
CA MET A 453 -29.24 -16.53 -47.16
C MET A 453 -28.08 -16.85 -48.12
N PRO A 454 -27.22 -15.87 -48.45
CA PRO A 454 -26.08 -16.11 -49.33
C PRO A 454 -25.04 -17.03 -48.66
N GLU A 455 -24.24 -17.71 -49.48
CA GLU A 455 -23.12 -18.51 -48.99
C GLU A 455 -22.12 -17.66 -48.17
N PRO A 456 -21.53 -18.22 -47.08
CA PRO A 456 -20.62 -17.46 -46.22
C PRO A 456 -19.36 -17.03 -46.96
N VAL A 457 -19.10 -15.71 -46.98
CA VAL A 457 -17.87 -15.12 -47.51
C VAL A 457 -16.71 -15.38 -46.54
N TYR A 458 -16.94 -15.17 -45.25
CA TYR A 458 -16.02 -15.56 -44.19
C TYR A 458 -16.48 -16.86 -43.53
N LYS A 459 -15.58 -17.86 -43.50
CA LYS A 459 -15.89 -19.22 -43.03
C LYS A 459 -15.39 -19.53 -41.62
N GLY A 460 -14.77 -18.58 -40.93
CA GLY A 460 -14.21 -18.81 -39.59
C GLY A 460 -15.25 -18.79 -38.46
N VAL A 461 -16.35 -18.05 -38.65
CA VAL A 461 -17.47 -17.93 -37.70
C VAL A 461 -18.78 -17.97 -38.51
N ILE A 462 -19.64 -18.94 -38.23
CA ILE A 462 -20.87 -19.25 -38.97
C ILE A 462 -22.05 -19.33 -37.98
N GLY A 463 -23.18 -18.74 -38.35
CA GLY A 463 -24.43 -18.72 -37.61
C GLY A 463 -24.76 -17.36 -37.00
N PHE A 464 -25.97 -17.28 -36.45
CA PHE A 464 -26.53 -16.08 -35.81
C PHE A 464 -26.14 -16.05 -34.33
N GLU A 465 -25.22 -15.16 -33.96
CA GLU A 465 -24.72 -15.01 -32.59
C GLU A 465 -25.62 -14.11 -31.75
N ASP A 466 -25.77 -14.45 -30.47
CA ASP A 466 -26.44 -13.64 -29.44
C ASP A 466 -27.86 -13.18 -29.88
N LEU A 467 -28.68 -14.11 -30.38
CA LEU A 467 -30.03 -13.85 -30.89
C LEU A 467 -30.97 -13.31 -29.79
N ARG A 468 -31.15 -11.99 -29.75
CA ARG A 468 -32.03 -11.27 -28.82
C ARG A 468 -33.48 -11.36 -29.28
N LEU A 469 -34.31 -12.01 -28.48
CA LEU A 469 -35.69 -12.36 -28.83
C LEU A 469 -36.67 -11.25 -28.38
N PHE A 470 -37.62 -10.89 -29.25
CA PHE A 470 -38.68 -9.93 -28.93
C PHE A 470 -39.96 -10.24 -29.72
N ALA A 471 -41.11 -9.79 -29.21
CA ALA A 471 -42.39 -9.89 -29.91
C ALA A 471 -42.75 -8.55 -30.56
N CYS A 472 -43.17 -8.59 -31.82
CA CYS A 472 -43.59 -7.41 -32.58
C CYS A 472 -44.76 -7.80 -33.49
N ASN A 473 -45.84 -7.02 -33.46
CA ASN A 473 -47.10 -7.24 -34.16
C ASN A 473 -47.70 -8.65 -33.94
N GLY A 474 -47.53 -9.19 -32.74
CA GLY A 474 -48.03 -10.53 -32.38
C GLY A 474 -47.19 -11.69 -32.95
N GLU A 475 -46.06 -11.39 -33.59
CA GLU A 475 -45.12 -12.38 -34.13
C GLU A 475 -43.79 -12.34 -33.35
N LEU A 476 -43.02 -13.41 -33.45
CA LEU A 476 -41.73 -13.53 -32.80
C LEU A 476 -40.60 -13.09 -33.74
N TRP A 477 -39.70 -12.27 -33.22
CA TRP A 477 -38.57 -11.70 -33.96
C TRP A 477 -37.29 -11.85 -33.16
N GLY A 478 -36.15 -11.84 -33.86
CA GLY A 478 -34.82 -11.90 -33.27
C GLY A 478 -33.86 -10.91 -33.91
N SER A 479 -32.97 -10.35 -33.09
CA SER A 479 -31.83 -9.53 -33.53
C SER A 479 -30.52 -10.23 -33.15
N ALA A 480 -29.63 -10.47 -34.12
CA ALA A 480 -28.41 -11.23 -33.92
C ALA A 480 -27.21 -10.59 -34.63
N CYS A 481 -26.01 -10.94 -34.16
CA CYS A 481 -24.76 -10.61 -34.83
C CYS A 481 -24.39 -11.73 -35.82
N VAL A 482 -24.04 -11.36 -37.04
CA VAL A 482 -23.56 -12.27 -38.10
C VAL A 482 -22.22 -11.75 -38.62
N ARG A 483 -21.27 -12.65 -38.88
CA ARG A 483 -19.91 -12.32 -39.34
C ARG A 483 -19.55 -12.89 -40.71
N GLU A 484 -20.52 -13.50 -41.39
CA GLU A 484 -20.33 -14.31 -42.58
C GLU A 484 -20.27 -13.49 -43.89
N PHE A 485 -20.88 -12.31 -43.92
CA PHE A 485 -21.14 -11.61 -45.19
C PHE A 485 -19.97 -10.78 -45.73
N THR A 486 -18.88 -10.63 -44.96
CA THR A 486 -17.71 -9.82 -45.35
C THR A 486 -16.42 -10.61 -45.11
N PRO A 487 -15.40 -10.47 -45.98
CA PRO A 487 -14.13 -11.18 -45.83
C PRO A 487 -13.36 -10.77 -44.56
N GLU A 488 -13.57 -9.55 -44.07
CA GLU A 488 -12.96 -9.06 -42.82
C GLU A 488 -13.67 -9.53 -41.54
N ALA A 489 -14.77 -10.29 -41.67
CA ALA A 489 -15.59 -10.76 -40.55
C ALA A 489 -16.14 -9.64 -39.66
N TRP A 490 -16.66 -8.56 -40.28
CA TRP A 490 -17.35 -7.47 -39.57
C TRP A 490 -18.54 -8.00 -38.77
N CYS A 491 -18.79 -7.39 -37.61
CA CYS A 491 -20.01 -7.67 -36.84
C CYS A 491 -21.18 -6.94 -37.51
N GLU A 492 -22.02 -7.66 -38.24
CA GLU A 492 -23.22 -7.11 -38.86
C GLU A 492 -24.47 -7.53 -38.08
N GLN A 493 -25.35 -6.57 -37.79
CA GLN A 493 -26.62 -6.87 -37.12
C GLN A 493 -27.66 -7.33 -38.13
N VAL A 494 -28.33 -8.43 -37.82
CA VAL A 494 -29.44 -8.95 -38.61
C VAL A 494 -30.68 -8.96 -37.74
N VAL A 495 -31.80 -8.50 -38.29
CA VAL A 495 -33.13 -8.70 -37.71
C VAL A 495 -33.93 -9.64 -38.60
N ALA A 496 -34.65 -10.59 -37.99
CA ALA A 496 -35.44 -11.59 -38.70
C ALA A 496 -36.67 -12.01 -37.88
N ARG A 497 -37.75 -12.37 -38.58
CA ARG A 497 -38.94 -12.99 -38.01
C ARG A 497 -38.70 -14.49 -37.87
N ILE A 498 -39.25 -15.12 -36.83
CA ILE A 498 -39.22 -16.57 -36.63
C ILE A 498 -40.55 -17.15 -37.14
N ASP A 499 -40.47 -17.96 -38.20
CA ASP A 499 -41.62 -18.60 -38.83
C ASP A 499 -41.75 -20.06 -38.40
N GLU A 500 -42.90 -20.42 -37.83
CA GLU A 500 -43.24 -21.77 -37.36
C GLU A 500 -44.33 -22.44 -38.23
N THR A 501 -44.76 -21.83 -39.35
CA THR A 501 -45.77 -22.43 -40.25
C THR A 501 -45.27 -23.67 -40.99
N GLY A 502 -43.95 -23.87 -41.04
CA GLY A 502 -43.25 -25.05 -41.51
C GLY A 502 -42.11 -25.43 -40.56
N PRO A 503 -40.97 -25.96 -41.04
CA PRO A 503 -39.78 -26.11 -40.20
C PRO A 503 -39.36 -24.75 -39.63
N CYS A 504 -39.24 -24.64 -38.31
CA CYS A 504 -38.91 -23.40 -37.60
C CYS A 504 -37.66 -22.76 -38.20
N ARG A 505 -37.79 -21.52 -38.71
CA ARG A 505 -36.70 -20.83 -39.41
C ARG A 505 -36.80 -19.31 -39.31
N LEU A 506 -35.70 -18.65 -39.57
CA LEU A 506 -35.65 -17.22 -39.81
C LEU A 506 -36.24 -16.89 -41.18
N ALA A 507 -37.12 -15.88 -41.23
CA ALA A 507 -37.78 -15.35 -42.41
C ALA A 507 -37.85 -13.81 -42.32
N ASP A 508 -38.21 -13.14 -43.42
CA ASP A 508 -38.34 -11.66 -43.47
C ASP A 508 -37.14 -10.91 -42.84
N TRP A 509 -35.95 -11.37 -43.20
CA TRP A 509 -34.70 -10.96 -42.57
C TRP A 509 -34.00 -9.85 -43.35
N ARG A 510 -33.25 -9.00 -42.64
CA ARG A 510 -32.49 -7.89 -43.24
C ARG A 510 -31.27 -7.53 -42.40
N VAL A 511 -30.21 -7.06 -43.05
CA VAL A 511 -28.99 -6.56 -42.40
C VAL A 511 -29.15 -5.08 -42.07
N LEU A 512 -28.94 -4.71 -40.81
CA LEU A 512 -28.99 -3.33 -40.34
C LEU A 512 -27.61 -2.68 -40.51
N ARG A 513 -27.54 -1.63 -41.33
CA ARG A 513 -26.28 -0.93 -41.61
C ARG A 513 -26.41 0.55 -41.24
N PRO A 514 -25.89 0.97 -40.07
CA PRO A 514 -25.97 2.36 -39.67
C PRO A 514 -25.10 3.23 -40.56
N ALA A 515 -25.53 4.48 -40.78
CA ALA A 515 -24.78 5.46 -41.55
C ALA A 515 -23.46 5.82 -40.84
N GLY A 516 -22.39 6.03 -41.61
CA GLY A 516 -21.07 6.43 -41.12
C GLY A 516 -20.01 5.33 -41.22
N SER A 517 -18.91 5.51 -40.48
CA SER A 517 -17.80 4.55 -40.44
C SER A 517 -18.22 3.24 -39.80
N ARG A 518 -17.81 2.11 -40.39
CA ARG A 518 -18.05 0.78 -39.81
C ARG A 518 -17.35 0.65 -38.47
N VAL A 519 -18.08 0.14 -37.48
CA VAL A 519 -17.59 -0.20 -36.14
C VAL A 519 -18.10 -1.57 -35.75
N HIS A 520 -17.33 -2.34 -34.96
CA HIS A 520 -17.74 -3.65 -34.45
C HIS A 520 -18.74 -3.53 -33.28
N GLU A 521 -19.87 -2.85 -33.51
CA GLU A 521 -20.94 -2.72 -32.50
C GLU A 521 -21.99 -3.82 -32.69
N LYS A 522 -22.10 -4.72 -31.72
CA LYS A 522 -22.94 -5.94 -31.78
C LYS A 522 -24.09 -5.98 -30.78
N ASN A 523 -24.22 -4.96 -29.93
CA ASN A 523 -25.05 -4.97 -28.74
C ASN A 523 -26.27 -4.06 -28.87
N TRP A 524 -26.94 -4.11 -30.02
CA TRP A 524 -28.12 -3.28 -30.29
C TRP A 524 -29.28 -3.80 -29.44
N MET A 525 -29.99 -2.90 -28.76
CA MET A 525 -31.10 -3.28 -27.88
C MET A 525 -32.44 -3.01 -28.58
N PRO A 526 -33.20 -4.06 -28.97
CA PRO A 526 -34.50 -3.90 -29.63
C PRO A 526 -35.53 -3.21 -28.72
N GLN A 527 -36.30 -2.29 -29.29
CA GLN A 527 -37.40 -1.59 -28.64
C GLN A 527 -38.64 -1.62 -29.55
N VAL A 528 -39.69 -2.29 -29.09
CA VAL A 528 -40.97 -2.35 -29.81
C VAL A 528 -41.92 -1.34 -29.18
N LYS A 529 -42.18 -0.23 -29.88
CA LYS A 529 -43.11 0.81 -29.42
C LYS A 529 -44.55 0.46 -29.83
N PRO A 530 -45.54 0.65 -28.93
CA PRO A 530 -46.93 0.49 -29.28
C PRO A 530 -47.35 1.51 -30.35
N ALA A 531 -48.39 1.18 -31.12
CA ALA A 531 -48.91 2.05 -32.17
C ALA A 531 -49.31 3.42 -31.59
N THR A 532 -48.90 4.51 -32.26
CA THR A 532 -49.30 5.87 -31.91
C THR A 532 -50.80 6.08 -32.20
N ALA A 533 -51.44 7.04 -31.54
CA ALA A 533 -52.84 7.37 -31.77
C ALA A 533 -53.07 7.77 -33.25
N GLY A 534 -53.53 6.82 -34.07
CA GLY A 534 -53.73 6.97 -35.52
C GLY A 534 -53.00 5.92 -36.39
N GLY A 535 -52.06 5.16 -35.83
CA GLY A 535 -51.40 4.02 -36.48
C GLY A 535 -52.01 2.66 -36.06
N THR A 536 -51.89 1.64 -36.92
CA THR A 536 -52.42 0.30 -36.65
C THR A 536 -51.35 -0.75 -36.29
N ALA A 537 -50.05 -0.42 -36.39
CA ALA A 537 -48.95 -1.36 -36.20
C ALA A 537 -47.92 -0.85 -35.19
N GLU A 538 -47.30 -1.76 -34.45
CA GLU A 538 -46.16 -1.49 -33.57
C GLU A 538 -44.95 -1.06 -34.39
N THR A 539 -44.10 -0.21 -33.81
CA THR A 539 -42.88 0.30 -34.47
C THR A 539 -41.64 -0.28 -33.82
N LEU A 540 -40.78 -0.91 -34.62
CA LEU A 540 -39.49 -1.44 -34.18
C LEU A 540 -38.38 -0.40 -34.38
N GLN A 541 -37.59 -0.21 -33.33
CA GLN A 541 -36.36 0.58 -33.36
C GLN A 541 -35.34 -0.01 -32.37
N PHE A 542 -34.12 0.52 -32.36
CA PHE A 542 -33.03 0.00 -31.55
C PHE A 542 -32.29 1.12 -30.82
N ILE A 543 -31.93 0.86 -29.55
CA ILE A 543 -30.88 1.65 -28.90
C ILE A 543 -29.54 1.12 -29.41
N TYR A 544 -28.84 1.93 -30.21
CA TYR A 544 -27.56 1.60 -30.81
C TYR A 544 -26.39 1.85 -29.84
N LEU A 545 -26.41 2.99 -29.15
CA LEU A 545 -25.43 3.39 -28.14
C LEU A 545 -26.12 4.05 -26.95
N CYS A 546 -25.52 3.98 -25.77
CA CYS A 546 -25.99 4.69 -24.58
C CYS A 546 -25.39 6.10 -24.44
N ASP A 547 -24.16 6.33 -24.91
CA ASP A 547 -23.51 7.66 -24.92
C ASP A 547 -22.67 7.88 -26.21
N PRO A 548 -23.08 8.81 -27.09
CA PRO A 548 -24.38 9.46 -27.05
C PRO A 548 -25.50 8.39 -27.15
N THR A 549 -26.65 8.66 -26.53
CA THR A 549 -27.83 7.82 -26.69
C THR A 549 -28.30 7.93 -28.13
N ARG A 550 -27.96 6.94 -28.96
CA ARG A 550 -28.29 6.89 -30.40
C ARG A 550 -29.38 5.87 -30.65
N ILE A 551 -30.44 6.29 -31.33
CA ILE A 551 -31.58 5.46 -31.71
C ILE A 551 -31.56 5.26 -33.23
N VAL A 552 -31.76 4.03 -33.68
CA VAL A 552 -31.84 3.68 -35.10
C VAL A 552 -33.12 2.91 -35.42
N ASP A 553 -33.64 3.06 -36.64
CA ASP A 553 -34.79 2.30 -37.14
C ASP A 553 -34.40 0.89 -37.65
N GLU A 554 -35.40 0.16 -38.14
CA GLU A 554 -35.24 -1.16 -38.77
C GLU A 554 -34.53 -1.15 -40.14
N GLN A 555 -34.11 0.02 -40.64
CA GLN A 555 -33.21 0.17 -41.79
C GLN A 555 -31.79 0.57 -41.36
N GLY A 556 -31.55 0.84 -40.07
CA GLY A 556 -30.29 1.35 -39.53
C GLY A 556 -30.14 2.87 -39.62
N SER A 557 -31.16 3.61 -40.06
CA SER A 557 -31.09 5.07 -40.11
C SER A 557 -31.17 5.65 -38.70
N THR A 558 -30.35 6.66 -38.40
CA THR A 558 -30.39 7.33 -37.09
C THR A 558 -31.65 8.17 -36.96
N LEU A 559 -32.51 7.82 -36.00
CA LEU A 559 -33.74 8.53 -35.67
C LEU A 559 -33.48 9.71 -34.72
N SER A 560 -32.60 9.51 -33.74
CA SER A 560 -32.20 10.56 -32.80
C SER A 560 -30.86 10.24 -32.16
N GLU A 561 -30.17 11.28 -31.73
CA GLU A 561 -28.93 11.19 -30.97
C GLU A 561 -28.95 12.27 -29.88
N THR A 562 -28.77 11.87 -28.63
CA THR A 562 -28.75 12.80 -27.49
C THR A 562 -27.63 12.46 -26.53
N SER A 563 -27.03 13.45 -25.89
CA SER A 563 -26.03 13.22 -24.85
C SER A 563 -26.73 12.98 -23.51
N PRO A 564 -26.51 11.82 -22.84
CA PRO A 564 -26.99 11.61 -21.48
C PRO A 564 -26.27 12.54 -20.49
N ALA A 565 -26.90 12.78 -19.33
CA ALA A 565 -26.33 13.59 -18.25
C ALA A 565 -25.09 12.95 -17.59
N ILE A 566 -24.92 11.64 -17.75
CA ILE A 566 -23.82 10.84 -17.22
C ILE A 566 -22.90 10.32 -18.32
N ALA A 567 -21.65 10.02 -17.97
CA ALA A 567 -20.66 9.38 -18.82
C ALA A 567 -21.02 7.89 -18.94
N ALA A 568 -21.68 7.52 -20.04
CA ALA A 568 -22.16 6.15 -20.27
C ALA A 568 -21.51 5.49 -21.49
N GLN A 569 -20.31 5.95 -21.89
CA GLN A 569 -19.58 5.43 -23.05
C GLN A 569 -19.16 3.97 -22.89
N SER A 570 -19.09 3.47 -21.65
CA SER A 570 -18.78 2.06 -21.33
C SER A 570 -20.01 1.17 -21.29
N PHE A 571 -21.23 1.72 -21.37
CA PHE A 571 -22.45 0.93 -21.32
C PHE A 571 -22.67 0.24 -22.68
N ARG A 572 -22.78 -1.09 -22.65
CA ARG A 572 -23.03 -1.93 -23.82
C ARG A 572 -24.36 -2.65 -23.66
N GLY A 573 -25.16 -2.70 -24.72
CA GLY A 573 -26.48 -3.34 -24.66
C GLY A 573 -26.42 -4.83 -24.29
N GLY A 574 -27.26 -5.24 -23.33
CA GLY A 574 -27.44 -6.65 -22.99
C GLY A 574 -28.71 -7.19 -23.61
N THR A 575 -29.85 -6.65 -23.21
CA THR A 575 -31.19 -7.20 -23.50
C THR A 575 -32.01 -6.34 -24.46
N GLN A 576 -33.16 -6.84 -24.89
CA GLN A 576 -34.25 -5.99 -25.39
C GLN A 576 -34.82 -5.07 -24.30
N LEU A 577 -35.53 -4.04 -24.74
CA LEU A 577 -36.24 -3.11 -23.87
C LEU A 577 -37.65 -3.62 -23.57
N ILE A 578 -38.07 -3.49 -22.31
CA ILE A 578 -39.46 -3.74 -21.90
C ILE A 578 -40.11 -2.47 -21.41
N ALA A 579 -41.42 -2.33 -21.62
CA ALA A 579 -42.20 -1.28 -20.99
C ALA A 579 -42.13 -1.45 -19.46
N PHE A 580 -41.72 -0.39 -18.76
CA PHE A 580 -41.51 -0.42 -17.32
C PHE A 580 -41.66 1.00 -16.76
N ALA A 581 -42.50 1.17 -15.74
CA ALA A 581 -42.61 2.44 -15.00
C ALA A 581 -42.87 3.70 -15.88
N GLY A 582 -43.68 3.59 -16.94
CA GLY A 582 -43.95 4.72 -17.86
C GLY A 582 -42.79 5.04 -18.82
N GLY A 583 -41.86 4.12 -19.01
CA GLY A 583 -40.77 4.22 -19.96
C GLY A 583 -40.25 2.84 -20.33
N TRP A 584 -38.94 2.71 -20.50
CA TRP A 584 -38.31 1.50 -21.03
C TRP A 584 -37.13 1.06 -20.20
N LEU A 585 -37.14 -0.19 -19.75
CA LEU A 585 -36.06 -0.80 -18.97
C LEU A 585 -35.24 -1.73 -19.85
N ALA A 586 -33.91 -1.68 -19.72
CA ALA A 586 -32.99 -2.65 -20.28
C ALA A 586 -31.95 -3.05 -19.25
N LEU A 587 -31.31 -4.21 -19.47
CA LEU A 587 -30.08 -4.56 -18.80
C LEU A 587 -28.90 -4.33 -19.75
N ILE A 588 -27.88 -3.61 -19.27
CA ILE A 588 -26.61 -3.40 -19.97
C ILE A 588 -25.49 -4.17 -19.28
N HIS A 589 -24.34 -4.25 -19.94
CA HIS A 589 -23.10 -4.70 -19.32
C HIS A 589 -21.96 -3.70 -19.55
N GLU A 590 -21.00 -3.72 -18.65
CA GLU A 590 -19.74 -2.99 -18.70
C GLU A 590 -18.59 -4.00 -18.64
N VAL A 591 -17.63 -3.89 -19.55
CA VAL A 591 -16.50 -4.81 -19.62
C VAL A 591 -15.29 -4.18 -18.94
N GLN A 592 -14.84 -4.78 -17.84
CA GLN A 592 -13.63 -4.38 -17.13
C GLN A 592 -12.49 -5.37 -17.40
N TRP A 593 -11.34 -4.84 -17.83
CA TRP A 593 -10.12 -5.62 -18.01
C TRP A 593 -9.19 -5.45 -16.80
N ARG A 594 -8.86 -6.55 -16.12
CA ARG A 594 -7.96 -6.55 -14.95
C ARG A 594 -6.59 -7.09 -15.36
N THR A 595 -5.66 -6.20 -15.69
CA THR A 595 -4.34 -6.56 -16.25
C THR A 595 -3.52 -7.49 -15.36
N ALA A 596 -3.51 -7.27 -14.05
CA ALA A 596 -2.80 -8.13 -13.09
C ALA A 596 -3.32 -9.58 -13.09
N GLU A 597 -4.60 -9.77 -13.43
CA GLU A 597 -5.27 -11.08 -13.46
C GLU A 597 -5.38 -11.64 -14.89
N LYS A 598 -5.07 -10.83 -15.92
CA LYS A 598 -5.26 -11.14 -17.35
C LYS A 598 -6.67 -11.66 -17.68
N ARG A 599 -7.70 -11.10 -17.01
CA ARG A 599 -9.11 -11.54 -17.10
C ARG A 599 -10.07 -10.38 -17.34
N ARG A 600 -11.21 -10.70 -17.98
CA ARG A 600 -12.35 -9.81 -18.23
C ARG A 600 -13.47 -10.07 -17.24
N TYR A 601 -14.14 -9.01 -16.82
CA TYR A 601 -15.31 -9.05 -15.96
C TYR A 601 -16.45 -8.27 -16.59
N TYR A 602 -17.65 -8.82 -16.53
CA TYR A 602 -18.88 -8.19 -17.01
C TYR A 602 -19.69 -7.76 -15.79
N LEU A 603 -19.94 -6.46 -15.68
CA LEU A 603 -20.79 -5.90 -14.63
C LEU A 603 -22.09 -5.42 -15.26
N HIS A 604 -23.21 -5.69 -14.62
CA HIS A 604 -24.54 -5.39 -15.13
C HIS A 604 -25.15 -4.17 -14.45
N ARG A 605 -25.97 -3.43 -15.21
CA ARG A 605 -26.85 -2.39 -14.67
C ARG A 605 -28.21 -2.46 -15.32
N PHE A 606 -29.22 -2.10 -14.54
CA PHE A 606 -30.48 -1.66 -15.11
C PHE A 606 -30.36 -0.22 -15.57
N VAL A 607 -30.81 0.05 -16.79
CA VAL A 607 -30.92 1.40 -17.33
C VAL A 607 -32.36 1.65 -17.76
N TRP A 608 -32.86 2.84 -17.48
CA TRP A 608 -34.21 3.24 -17.81
C TRP A 608 -34.23 4.48 -18.68
N PHE A 609 -34.93 4.37 -19.80
CA PHE A 609 -35.18 5.43 -20.74
C PHE A 609 -36.61 5.93 -20.59
N ASN A 610 -36.80 7.26 -20.66
CA ASN A 610 -38.15 7.81 -20.70
C ASN A 610 -38.82 7.55 -22.07
N GLU A 611 -40.07 7.98 -22.24
CA GLU A 611 -40.82 7.79 -23.50
C GLU A 611 -40.13 8.42 -24.73
N ALA A 612 -39.37 9.50 -24.50
CA ALA A 612 -38.56 10.20 -25.49
C ALA A 612 -37.19 9.53 -25.73
N ASN A 613 -36.96 8.33 -25.20
CA ASN A 613 -35.73 7.56 -25.31
C ASN A 613 -34.47 8.24 -24.73
N ALA A 614 -34.63 9.21 -23.82
CA ALA A 614 -33.51 9.75 -23.07
C ALA A 614 -33.18 8.84 -21.90
N LEU A 615 -31.90 8.51 -21.69
CA LEU A 615 -31.44 7.78 -20.50
C LEU A 615 -31.65 8.65 -19.26
N ARG A 616 -32.52 8.23 -18.34
CA ARG A 616 -32.92 9.02 -17.16
C ARG A 616 -32.63 8.35 -15.83
N LYS A 617 -32.54 7.02 -15.78
CA LYS A 617 -32.17 6.32 -14.55
C LYS A 617 -31.20 5.20 -14.81
N ALA A 618 -30.34 4.92 -13.84
CA ALA A 618 -29.43 3.79 -13.86
C ALA A 618 -29.32 3.20 -12.45
N SER A 619 -29.15 1.88 -12.35
CA SER A 619 -28.77 1.25 -11.09
C SER A 619 -27.26 1.33 -10.88
N ARG A 620 -26.82 1.08 -9.63
CA ARG A 620 -25.43 0.70 -9.34
C ARG A 620 -25.06 -0.63 -10.03
N PRO A 621 -23.78 -0.89 -10.31
CA PRO A 621 -23.36 -2.08 -11.01
C PRO A 621 -23.37 -3.32 -10.09
N PHE A 622 -23.71 -4.48 -10.66
CA PHE A 622 -23.76 -5.76 -9.96
C PHE A 622 -23.30 -6.92 -10.86
N PHE A 623 -23.14 -8.10 -10.30
CA PHE A 623 -22.98 -9.36 -11.03
C PHE A 623 -24.09 -10.33 -10.57
N PHE A 624 -24.44 -11.36 -11.33
CA PHE A 624 -25.54 -12.26 -11.00
C PHE A 624 -25.16 -13.26 -9.90
N ASP A 625 -24.18 -14.14 -10.16
CA ASP A 625 -23.74 -15.19 -9.23
C ASP A 625 -22.26 -15.06 -8.85
N LYS A 626 -21.37 -14.96 -9.84
CA LYS A 626 -19.91 -14.87 -9.60
C LYS A 626 -19.28 -13.84 -10.51
N LYS A 627 -18.31 -13.08 -9.97
CA LYS A 627 -17.51 -12.15 -10.78
C LYS A 627 -16.78 -12.91 -11.87
N GLY A 628 -17.14 -12.66 -13.11
CA GLY A 628 -16.54 -13.28 -14.28
C GLY A 628 -17.16 -12.74 -15.56
N VAL A 629 -17.16 -13.56 -16.60
CA VAL A 629 -17.92 -13.28 -17.83
C VAL A 629 -19.34 -13.77 -17.60
N GLU A 630 -20.26 -12.84 -17.38
CA GLU A 630 -21.70 -13.08 -17.36
C GLU A 630 -22.32 -12.23 -18.47
N PHE A 631 -23.18 -12.84 -19.30
CA PHE A 631 -23.78 -12.13 -20.45
C PHE A 631 -25.30 -12.31 -20.45
N ALA A 632 -26.01 -11.22 -20.14
CA ALA A 632 -27.47 -11.17 -20.21
C ALA A 632 -27.93 -10.80 -21.62
N ALA A 633 -28.81 -11.62 -22.20
CA ALA A 633 -29.33 -11.43 -23.56
C ALA A 633 -30.87 -11.32 -23.62
N GLY A 634 -31.58 -11.53 -22.51
CA GLY A 634 -33.04 -11.40 -22.47
C GLY A 634 -33.58 -10.76 -21.19
N LEU A 635 -34.59 -9.91 -21.34
CA LEU A 635 -35.37 -9.31 -20.24
C LEU A 635 -36.85 -9.32 -20.61
N ALA A 636 -37.70 -9.92 -19.77
CA ALA A 636 -39.13 -10.04 -20.04
C ALA A 636 -39.97 -9.89 -18.77
N TRP A 637 -41.24 -9.56 -18.92
CA TRP A 637 -42.19 -9.74 -17.83
C TRP A 637 -42.55 -11.22 -17.69
N HIS A 638 -42.57 -11.72 -16.45
CA HIS A 638 -43.25 -12.98 -16.16
C HIS A 638 -44.77 -12.80 -16.38
N PRO A 639 -45.52 -13.83 -16.81
CA PRO A 639 -46.97 -13.74 -17.07
C PRO A 639 -47.85 -13.35 -15.88
N ASP A 640 -47.30 -13.34 -14.66
CA ASP A 640 -47.99 -12.86 -13.45
C ASP A 640 -47.91 -11.33 -13.28
N GLU A 641 -47.12 -10.64 -14.12
CA GLU A 641 -46.89 -9.19 -14.12
C GLU A 641 -46.36 -8.64 -12.79
N ARG A 642 -45.77 -9.50 -11.94
CA ARG A 642 -45.13 -9.12 -10.67
C ARG A 642 -43.62 -9.23 -10.72
N ARG A 643 -43.12 -10.16 -11.54
CA ARG A 643 -41.70 -10.50 -11.65
C ARG A 643 -41.16 -10.21 -13.04
N LEU A 644 -39.88 -9.84 -13.10
CA LEU A 644 -39.10 -9.79 -14.31
C LEU A 644 -38.30 -11.08 -14.46
N LEU A 645 -38.18 -11.56 -15.70
CA LEU A 645 -37.36 -12.67 -16.11
C LEU A 645 -36.10 -12.15 -16.79
N ILE A 646 -34.96 -12.69 -16.40
CA ILE A 646 -33.64 -12.34 -16.95
C ILE A 646 -32.99 -13.63 -17.42
N SER A 647 -32.56 -13.69 -18.68
CA SER A 647 -31.77 -14.81 -19.18
C SER A 647 -30.33 -14.39 -19.42
N TYR A 648 -29.40 -15.19 -18.91
CA TYR A 648 -27.98 -14.88 -18.94
C TYR A 648 -27.14 -16.15 -19.05
N SER A 649 -25.87 -15.97 -19.41
CA SER A 649 -24.87 -17.03 -19.40
C SER A 649 -23.79 -16.78 -18.36
N VAL A 650 -23.08 -17.86 -18.01
CA VAL A 650 -21.88 -17.82 -17.18
C VAL A 650 -20.74 -18.46 -17.98
N THR A 651 -19.62 -17.74 -18.07
CA THR A 651 -18.37 -18.16 -18.74
C THR A 651 -18.53 -18.72 -20.15
N ASP A 652 -19.53 -18.23 -20.90
CA ASP A 652 -19.87 -18.71 -22.25
C ASP A 652 -20.01 -20.25 -22.33
N SER A 653 -20.47 -20.87 -21.24
CA SER A 653 -20.56 -22.33 -21.11
C SER A 653 -21.85 -22.83 -20.47
N GLU A 654 -22.61 -21.95 -19.83
CA GLU A 654 -23.83 -22.28 -19.10
C GLU A 654 -24.96 -21.32 -19.47
N SER A 655 -26.21 -21.79 -19.35
CA SER A 655 -27.41 -21.02 -19.65
C SER A 655 -28.34 -20.97 -18.44
N TRP A 656 -28.66 -19.76 -18.01
CA TRP A 656 -29.43 -19.49 -16.81
C TRP A 656 -30.65 -18.63 -17.11
N ILE A 657 -31.70 -18.83 -16.32
CA ILE A 657 -32.88 -17.96 -16.26
C ILE A 657 -33.14 -17.60 -14.80
N ALA A 658 -33.35 -16.32 -14.55
CA ALA A 658 -33.63 -15.76 -13.24
C ALA A 658 -34.96 -15.03 -13.20
N ALA A 659 -35.56 -14.98 -12.02
CA ALA A 659 -36.74 -14.18 -11.70
C ALA A 659 -36.40 -13.19 -10.58
N VAL A 660 -36.97 -11.99 -10.65
CA VAL A 660 -36.81 -10.93 -9.64
C VAL A 660 -38.08 -10.08 -9.55
N ASP A 661 -38.47 -9.64 -8.36
CA ASP A 661 -39.64 -8.78 -8.16
C ASP A 661 -39.41 -7.38 -8.76
N GLU A 662 -40.42 -6.86 -9.47
CA GLU A 662 -40.32 -5.57 -10.16
C GLU A 662 -40.07 -4.39 -9.20
N ALA A 663 -40.61 -4.47 -7.99
CA ALA A 663 -40.49 -3.44 -6.97
C ALA A 663 -39.04 -3.25 -6.50
N GLU A 664 -38.27 -4.34 -6.41
CA GLU A 664 -36.85 -4.27 -6.05
C GLU A 664 -36.05 -3.61 -7.18
N VAL A 665 -36.26 -4.02 -8.43
CA VAL A 665 -35.62 -3.39 -9.61
C VAL A 665 -35.96 -1.90 -9.70
N ARG A 666 -37.22 -1.54 -9.46
CA ARG A 666 -37.67 -0.14 -9.42
C ARG A 666 -36.94 0.67 -8.35
N SER A 667 -36.69 0.10 -7.18
CA SER A 667 -36.02 0.77 -6.06
C SER A 667 -34.54 1.05 -6.32
N LEU A 668 -33.89 0.26 -7.19
CA LEU A 668 -32.48 0.42 -7.54
C LEU A 668 -32.22 1.50 -8.60
N LEU A 669 -33.25 1.99 -9.29
CA LEU A 669 -33.10 2.97 -10.37
C LEU A 669 -32.95 4.40 -9.82
N GLU A 670 -31.72 4.91 -9.83
CA GLU A 670 -31.37 6.27 -9.39
C GLU A 670 -31.44 7.26 -10.57
N ASP A 671 -31.88 8.51 -10.34
CA ASP A 671 -31.94 9.55 -11.38
C ASP A 671 -30.54 10.01 -11.78
N VAL A 672 -30.24 9.96 -13.08
CA VAL A 672 -28.91 10.31 -13.60
C VAL A 672 -28.54 11.79 -13.41
N ASN A 673 -29.50 12.68 -13.19
CA ASN A 673 -29.23 14.11 -12.92
C ASN A 673 -28.94 14.40 -11.44
N GLY A 674 -29.18 13.41 -10.56
CA GLY A 674 -29.08 13.57 -9.11
C GLY A 674 -28.49 12.33 -8.44
N LEU A 675 -27.52 11.68 -9.09
CA LEU A 675 -26.84 10.52 -8.52
C LEU A 675 -26.25 10.88 -7.14
N PRO A 676 -26.42 10.03 -6.12
CA PRO A 676 -25.93 10.31 -4.79
C PRO A 676 -24.40 10.35 -4.77
N SER A 677 -23.83 11.48 -4.35
CA SER A 677 -22.38 11.65 -4.23
C SER A 677 -21.79 10.94 -3.01
N GLY A 678 -22.63 10.39 -2.10
CA GLY A 678 -22.18 9.76 -0.86
C GLY A 678 -21.82 10.74 0.27
N VAL A 679 -21.91 12.05 0.05
CA VAL A 679 -21.73 13.09 1.09
C VAL A 679 -23.01 13.20 1.91
N ALA A 680 -22.88 13.23 3.24
CA ALA A 680 -24.04 13.43 4.12
C ALA A 680 -24.58 14.86 3.94
N ASP A 681 -25.88 15.01 3.69
CA ASP A 681 -26.56 16.31 3.80
C ASP A 681 -26.46 16.77 5.27
N THR A 682 -25.52 17.67 5.56
CA THR A 682 -25.26 18.22 6.89
C THR A 682 -26.37 19.14 7.42
N ALA A 683 -27.55 19.17 6.77
CA ALA A 683 -28.65 20.05 7.14
C ALA A 683 -29.53 19.54 8.29
N SER A 684 -29.27 18.35 8.87
CA SER A 684 -30.13 17.84 9.93
C SER A 684 -29.37 17.03 10.99
N ARG A 685 -29.10 17.73 12.10
CA ARG A 685 -28.94 17.27 13.51
C ARG A 685 -27.59 17.69 14.07
N LEU A 686 -27.62 18.81 14.80
CA LEU A 686 -27.03 18.97 16.14
C LEU A 686 -27.57 20.28 16.71
N THR A 687 -28.66 20.17 17.47
CA THR A 687 -29.12 21.22 18.39
C THR A 687 -28.11 21.32 19.54
N PRO A 688 -27.66 22.53 19.92
CA PRO A 688 -26.66 22.72 20.95
C PRO A 688 -27.29 22.64 22.35
N ALA A 689 -26.79 21.72 23.19
CA ALA A 689 -26.95 21.81 24.63
C ALA A 689 -25.84 22.73 25.17
N GLY A 690 -26.25 23.86 25.76
CA GLY A 690 -25.36 24.94 26.14
C GLY A 690 -24.68 24.79 27.50
N GLY A 691 -23.67 25.66 27.70
CA GLY A 691 -23.70 26.62 28.79
C GLY A 691 -22.79 26.37 30.01
N HIS A 692 -21.89 27.34 30.20
CA HIS A 692 -21.14 27.71 31.43
C HIS A 692 -19.83 26.93 31.68
N SER A 693 -18.69 27.53 32.05
CA SER A 693 -18.31 28.91 32.40
C SER A 693 -16.78 28.98 32.53
N SER A 694 -16.16 30.10 32.19
CA SER A 694 -14.79 30.47 32.58
C SER A 694 -14.83 31.87 33.22
N PRO A 695 -13.75 32.40 33.82
CA PRO A 695 -12.79 31.92 34.83
C PRO A 695 -12.77 32.91 36.04
N PRO A 696 -11.75 32.95 36.92
CA PRO A 696 -10.79 34.08 36.78
C PRO A 696 -9.34 33.88 37.27
N THR A 697 -8.44 34.40 36.44
CA THR A 697 -7.19 35.20 36.64
C THR A 697 -6.43 35.37 37.97
N LYS A 698 -5.09 35.36 37.79
CA LYS A 698 -4.00 36.28 38.25
C LYS A 698 -3.39 36.09 39.65
N ALA A 699 -2.05 35.92 39.69
CA ALA A 699 -1.12 36.94 40.19
C ALA A 699 0.36 36.56 39.90
N ALA A 700 1.12 37.56 39.43
CA ALA A 700 2.57 37.56 39.29
C ALA A 700 3.27 37.95 40.61
N ILE A 701 4.59 37.71 40.74
CA ILE A 701 5.60 38.66 41.29
C ILE A 701 7.03 38.06 41.18
N LYS A 702 7.91 38.86 40.53
CA LYS A 702 9.38 39.12 40.62
C LYS A 702 10.26 38.19 41.48
N ALA A 703 11.42 37.70 41.02
CA ALA A 703 12.68 38.35 40.55
C ALA A 703 13.57 38.90 41.68
N ASP A 704 14.77 38.32 41.82
CA ASP A 704 16.08 38.98 42.08
C ASP A 704 17.20 37.91 42.04
N ARG A 705 18.19 38.04 41.13
CA ARG A 705 19.56 38.60 41.32
C ARG A 705 20.50 37.64 42.07
N ALA A 706 21.78 37.50 41.74
CA ALA A 706 22.66 38.06 40.71
C ALA A 706 24.03 37.37 40.86
N GLU A 707 24.79 37.40 39.76
CA GLU A 707 26.26 37.58 39.69
C GLU A 707 27.14 36.52 40.39
N ASP A 708 28.18 35.95 39.78
CA ASP A 708 29.33 36.54 39.09
C ASP A 708 30.09 35.34 38.46
N GLY A 709 30.87 35.39 37.38
CA GLY A 709 31.63 36.49 36.81
C GLY A 709 33.04 35.93 36.49
N GLY A 710 33.55 36.21 35.28
CA GLY A 710 34.97 36.04 34.92
C GLY A 710 35.28 34.79 34.07
N ALA A 711 35.30 34.79 32.74
CA ALA A 711 36.01 35.62 31.75
C ALA A 711 37.39 35.07 31.32
N MET A 712 37.47 34.91 29.99
CA MET A 712 38.63 35.07 29.10
C MET A 712 39.80 34.07 29.14
N GLY A 713 40.26 33.72 27.93
CA GLY A 713 41.65 33.36 27.73
C GLY A 713 41.92 32.50 26.50
N ASP A 714 41.73 33.08 25.32
CA ASP A 714 42.19 32.56 24.04
C ASP A 714 43.73 32.45 23.99
N ALA A 715 44.26 31.47 23.23
CA ALA A 715 45.53 31.51 22.47
C ALA A 715 46.15 30.10 22.26
N SER A 716 45.87 29.56 21.07
CA SER A 716 46.85 29.18 20.04
C SER A 716 48.17 28.42 20.35
N GLN A 717 48.46 27.50 19.42
CA GLN A 717 49.77 27.17 18.82
C GLN A 717 50.57 25.94 19.31
N THR A 718 50.40 24.87 18.52
CA THR A 718 51.41 24.12 17.73
C THR A 718 52.59 23.39 18.39
N ALA A 719 52.67 22.11 17.97
CA ALA A 719 53.84 21.34 17.54
C ALA A 719 54.79 20.75 18.61
N SER A 720 54.93 19.42 18.64
CA SER A 720 55.90 18.67 17.82
C SER A 720 56.22 17.29 18.43
N GLU A 721 56.68 16.40 17.54
CA GLU A 721 56.98 14.98 17.71
C GLU A 721 58.14 14.67 18.66
N GLY A 722 58.22 13.43 19.17
CA GLY A 722 59.50 12.88 19.65
C GLY A 722 59.46 11.66 20.59
N LYS A 723 59.36 10.46 20.00
CA LYS A 723 59.87 9.11 20.37
C LYS A 723 60.28 8.74 21.82
N ASP A 724 59.70 7.58 22.20
CA ASP A 724 60.06 6.51 23.14
C ASP A 724 61.50 6.35 23.66
N LEU A 725 61.57 5.92 24.95
CA LEU A 725 62.53 4.97 25.53
C LEU A 725 61.95 4.27 26.81
N GLY A 726 61.70 2.95 26.73
CA GLY A 726 62.22 1.93 27.67
C GLY A 726 61.55 1.59 29.02
N ALA A 727 60.87 0.42 29.04
CA ALA A 727 60.85 -0.65 30.06
C ALA A 727 59.99 -0.57 31.36
N SER A 728 58.84 -1.26 31.30
CA SER A 728 58.52 -2.36 32.22
C SER A 728 57.69 -3.41 31.47
N GLY A 729 57.92 -4.70 31.72
CA GLY A 729 57.33 -5.83 31.00
C GLY A 729 55.85 -6.06 31.32
N ILE A 730 55.00 -5.11 30.92
CA ILE A 730 53.55 -5.24 31.00
C ILE A 730 53.09 -5.89 29.70
N ARG A 731 52.63 -7.15 29.78
CA ARG A 731 51.94 -7.80 28.65
C ARG A 731 50.79 -6.90 28.22
N SER A 732 50.72 -6.61 26.93
CA SER A 732 49.67 -5.76 26.37
C SER A 732 48.29 -6.43 26.49
N THR A 733 47.22 -5.64 26.54
CA THR A 733 45.83 -6.13 26.55
C THR A 733 45.59 -7.15 25.43
N GLY A 734 46.12 -6.90 24.23
CA GLY A 734 45.97 -7.79 23.08
C GLY A 734 46.68 -9.15 23.24
N GLU A 735 47.87 -9.18 23.84
CA GLU A 735 48.56 -10.45 24.10
C GLU A 735 47.76 -11.36 25.05
N ILE A 736 47.13 -10.77 26.07
CA ILE A 736 46.33 -11.51 27.06
C ILE A 736 45.05 -12.08 26.44
N PHE A 737 44.33 -11.31 25.61
CA PHE A 737 43.12 -11.81 24.95
C PHE A 737 43.42 -12.86 23.88
N HIS A 738 44.54 -12.75 23.18
CA HIS A 738 44.95 -13.80 22.24
C HIS A 738 45.45 -15.08 22.94
N GLU A 739 45.97 -14.99 24.16
CA GLU A 739 46.24 -16.18 24.99
C GLU A 739 44.93 -16.81 25.49
N LEU A 740 43.96 -15.98 25.88
CA LEU A 740 42.65 -16.41 26.38
C LEU A 740 41.77 -17.04 25.27
N ALA A 741 41.77 -16.44 24.09
CA ALA A 741 40.98 -16.84 22.92
C ALA A 741 41.88 -16.91 21.66
N PRO A 742 42.71 -17.96 21.52
CA PRO A 742 43.68 -18.07 20.43
C PRO A 742 43.06 -18.05 19.03
N PHE A 743 41.84 -18.59 18.89
CA PHE A 743 41.12 -18.67 17.62
C PHE A 743 40.92 -17.29 16.96
N LEU A 744 40.93 -16.19 17.72
CA LEU A 744 40.81 -14.83 17.18
C LEU A 744 41.97 -14.42 16.25
N ARG A 745 43.08 -15.17 16.21
CA ARG A 745 44.20 -14.92 15.28
C ARG A 745 44.01 -15.54 13.90
N ASP A 746 43.33 -16.68 13.84
CA ASP A 746 43.47 -17.64 12.74
C ASP A 746 42.15 -17.91 11.99
N VAL A 747 41.07 -17.18 12.30
CA VAL A 747 39.74 -17.36 11.70
C VAL A 747 39.33 -16.14 10.88
N ASP A 748 39.15 -16.33 9.57
CA ASP A 748 38.74 -15.24 8.66
C ASP A 748 37.36 -15.46 8.04
N SER A 749 36.96 -16.70 7.76
CA SER A 749 35.63 -17.03 7.20
C SER A 749 34.58 -17.38 8.27
N PRO A 750 33.27 -17.22 8.00
CA PRO A 750 32.21 -17.62 8.92
C PRO A 750 32.28 -19.09 9.35
N LEU A 751 32.60 -19.99 8.41
CA LEU A 751 32.77 -21.41 8.71
C LEU A 751 33.94 -21.66 9.68
N GLN A 752 35.11 -21.04 9.41
CA GLN A 752 36.27 -21.15 10.30
C GLN A 752 36.00 -20.55 11.68
N ARG A 753 35.27 -19.43 11.74
CA ARG A 753 34.82 -18.80 12.99
C ARG A 753 33.93 -19.74 13.79
N ARG A 754 32.98 -20.40 13.14
CA ARG A 754 32.10 -21.40 13.77
C ARG A 754 32.90 -22.56 14.34
N GLU A 755 33.79 -23.15 13.56
CA GLU A 755 34.57 -24.32 13.98
C GLU A 755 35.62 -23.96 15.04
N GLY A 756 36.40 -22.90 14.84
CA GLY A 756 37.50 -22.49 15.70
C GLY A 756 37.07 -21.99 17.09
N SER A 757 35.88 -21.40 17.21
CA SER A 757 35.34 -20.90 18.49
C SER A 757 34.63 -21.96 19.33
N ARG A 758 34.15 -23.06 18.74
CA ARG A 758 33.28 -24.07 19.41
C ARG A 758 33.83 -24.54 20.75
N ARG A 759 35.12 -24.89 20.80
CA ARG A 759 35.74 -25.39 22.03
C ARG A 759 35.78 -24.33 23.13
N PHE A 760 36.01 -23.07 22.78
CA PHE A 760 36.01 -21.95 23.72
C PHE A 760 34.61 -21.68 24.27
N ASP A 761 33.61 -21.74 23.40
CA ASP A 761 32.20 -21.44 23.68
C ASP A 761 31.48 -22.55 24.45
N ALA A 762 31.89 -23.81 24.30
CA ALA A 762 31.27 -24.96 24.98
C ALA A 762 31.15 -24.78 26.50
N ARG A 763 32.02 -23.95 27.11
CA ARG A 763 32.01 -23.60 28.53
C ARG A 763 30.75 -22.87 28.98
N ILE A 764 29.98 -22.26 28.06
CA ILE A 764 28.75 -21.55 28.40
C ILE A 764 27.62 -22.49 28.79
N SER A 765 27.61 -23.72 28.25
CA SER A 765 26.50 -24.68 28.37
C SER A 765 26.10 -24.93 29.83
N ARG A 766 27.07 -25.08 30.74
CA ARG A 766 26.84 -25.27 32.18
C ARG A 766 26.19 -24.08 32.90
N PHE A 767 26.13 -22.93 32.24
CA PHE A 767 25.54 -21.69 32.76
C PHE A 767 24.23 -21.32 32.07
N LEU A 768 23.74 -22.13 31.14
CA LEU A 768 22.42 -21.97 30.51
C LEU A 768 21.39 -22.83 31.27
N GLY A 769 20.25 -22.22 31.61
CA GLY A 769 19.10 -22.91 32.20
C GLY A 769 18.24 -23.64 31.16
N SER A 770 17.37 -24.53 31.62
CA SER A 770 16.33 -25.17 30.79
C SER A 770 15.16 -24.22 30.48
N ASP A 771 14.26 -24.60 29.57
CA ASP A 771 13.15 -23.76 29.10
C ASP A 771 12.20 -23.25 30.21
N ASP A 772 12.08 -23.95 31.33
CA ASP A 772 11.23 -23.56 32.48
C ASP A 772 11.90 -22.54 33.43
N THR A 773 13.09 -22.07 33.07
CA THR A 773 13.87 -21.10 33.86
C THR A 773 13.30 -19.70 33.74
N ALA A 774 13.15 -18.99 34.86
CA ALA A 774 12.94 -17.55 34.83
C ALA A 774 14.14 -16.84 34.15
N LEU A 775 13.88 -16.26 32.99
CA LEU A 775 14.89 -15.58 32.18
C LEU A 775 15.38 -14.29 32.86
N PRO A 776 16.67 -13.94 32.72
CA PRO A 776 17.23 -12.73 33.34
C PRO A 776 16.58 -11.45 32.79
N GLN A 777 16.39 -10.46 33.66
CA GLN A 777 15.96 -9.10 33.30
C GLN A 777 16.95 -8.48 32.31
N ILE A 778 16.46 -8.07 31.15
CA ILE A 778 17.19 -7.26 30.19
C ILE A 778 16.93 -5.79 30.50
N ASN A 779 18.01 -5.01 30.51
CA ASN A 779 18.02 -3.58 30.68
C ASN A 779 18.66 -2.91 29.46
N CYS A 780 17.99 -1.90 28.93
CA CYS A 780 18.48 -1.03 27.87
C CYS A 780 18.45 0.43 28.35
N PHE A 781 19.36 1.26 27.86
CA PHE A 781 19.26 2.72 28.00
C PHE A 781 18.90 3.33 26.66
N TYR A 782 17.89 4.20 26.64
CA TYR A 782 17.53 4.94 25.44
C TYR A 782 17.00 6.32 25.80
N GLN A 783 17.66 7.36 25.29
CA GLN A 783 17.22 8.73 25.47
C GLN A 783 16.69 9.27 24.16
N VAL A 784 15.45 9.77 24.18
CA VAL A 784 14.88 10.48 23.03
C VAL A 784 15.57 11.84 22.92
N MET A 785 16.48 11.94 21.95
CA MET A 785 17.22 13.17 21.62
C MET A 785 16.51 14.02 20.55
N SER A 786 15.52 13.44 19.84
CA SER A 786 14.70 14.09 18.82
C SER A 786 13.30 13.50 18.83
N ASP A 787 12.27 14.35 18.88
CA ASP A 787 10.85 13.95 18.88
C ASP A 787 10.37 13.44 17.51
N LYS A 788 11.25 13.47 16.50
CA LYS A 788 11.01 12.99 15.14
C LYS A 788 11.66 11.65 14.83
N ALA A 789 12.40 11.06 15.78
CA ALA A 789 13.04 9.77 15.57
C ALA A 789 11.99 8.66 15.53
N GLU A 790 11.94 7.88 14.45
CA GLU A 790 10.92 6.81 14.27
C GLU A 790 11.13 5.57 15.17
N HIS A 791 12.18 5.55 15.99
CA HIS A 791 12.53 4.51 16.99
C HIS A 791 12.45 3.04 16.50
N ARG A 792 12.46 2.77 15.19
CA ARG A 792 12.20 1.43 14.62
C ARG A 792 13.14 0.35 15.16
N THR A 793 14.44 0.63 15.22
CA THR A 793 15.44 -0.30 15.76
C THR A 793 15.23 -0.59 17.25
N LEU A 794 14.85 0.42 18.04
CA LEU A 794 14.54 0.25 19.46
C LEU A 794 13.31 -0.64 19.65
N ILE A 795 12.24 -0.39 18.89
CA ILE A 795 11.01 -1.19 18.93
C ILE A 795 11.34 -2.64 18.56
N ALA A 796 12.07 -2.86 17.47
CA ALA A 796 12.45 -4.19 17.02
C ALA A 796 13.30 -4.93 18.05
N ALA A 797 14.35 -4.31 18.59
CA ALA A 797 15.24 -4.88 19.61
C ALA A 797 14.45 -5.27 20.86
N THR A 798 13.75 -4.32 21.48
CA THR A 798 13.03 -4.56 22.74
C THR A 798 11.86 -5.51 22.58
N THR A 799 11.16 -5.49 21.44
CA THR A 799 10.09 -6.45 21.15
C THR A 799 10.66 -7.85 20.93
N SER A 800 11.77 -7.99 20.21
CA SER A 800 12.42 -9.30 20.01
C SER A 800 12.83 -9.93 21.35
N MET A 801 13.35 -9.11 22.28
CA MET A 801 13.70 -9.52 23.63
C MET A 801 12.47 -9.99 24.43
N ARG A 802 11.33 -9.27 24.33
CA ARG A 802 10.08 -9.68 24.98
C ARG A 802 9.46 -10.94 24.38
N VAL A 803 9.49 -11.08 23.06
CA VAL A 803 8.98 -12.27 22.34
C VAL A 803 9.80 -13.51 22.71
N ALA A 804 11.12 -13.36 22.89
CA ALA A 804 11.98 -14.40 23.43
C ALA A 804 11.75 -14.68 24.94
N GLY A 805 10.76 -14.04 25.57
CA GLY A 805 10.30 -14.34 26.93
C GLY A 805 11.01 -13.60 28.06
N HIS A 806 12.05 -12.81 27.78
CA HIS A 806 12.77 -12.07 28.82
C HIS A 806 11.93 -10.91 29.36
N PRO A 807 11.95 -10.60 30.67
CA PRO A 807 11.50 -9.30 31.14
C PRO A 807 12.45 -8.21 30.61
N VAL A 808 11.91 -7.12 30.05
CA VAL A 808 12.69 -6.04 29.44
C VAL A 808 12.34 -4.71 30.07
N ARG A 809 13.37 -3.94 30.40
CA ARG A 809 13.27 -2.61 31.00
C ARG A 809 14.11 -1.61 30.22
N VAL A 810 13.50 -0.48 29.84
CA VAL A 810 14.16 0.63 29.16
C VAL A 810 14.26 1.82 30.11
N TRP A 811 15.48 2.32 30.28
CA TRP A 811 15.81 3.46 31.14
C TRP A 811 15.97 4.73 30.32
N SER A 812 15.32 5.81 30.73
CA SER A 812 15.37 7.11 30.04
C SER A 812 15.21 8.27 31.02
N TYR A 813 15.77 9.44 30.71
CA TYR A 813 15.45 10.69 31.41
C TYR A 813 14.19 11.38 30.85
N ALA A 814 13.57 10.81 29.81
CA ALA A 814 12.27 11.20 29.30
C ALA A 814 11.37 9.97 29.14
N PRO A 815 11.05 9.24 30.24
CA PRO A 815 10.28 8.00 30.18
C PRO A 815 8.90 8.17 29.53
N GLU A 816 8.28 9.33 29.68
CA GLU A 816 7.00 9.69 29.04
C GLU A 816 7.06 9.62 27.51
N LYS A 817 8.23 9.90 26.91
CA LYS A 817 8.42 9.83 25.45
C LYS A 817 8.53 8.41 24.92
N LEU A 818 8.67 7.42 25.80
CA LEU A 818 8.82 6.01 25.43
C LEU A 818 7.55 5.19 25.70
N GLU A 819 6.45 5.80 26.14
CA GLU A 819 5.20 5.10 26.51
C GLU A 819 4.65 4.17 25.43
N PHE A 820 4.98 4.41 24.16
CA PHE A 820 4.64 3.53 23.04
C PHE A 820 5.22 2.11 23.17
N LEU A 821 6.22 1.88 24.03
CA LEU A 821 6.77 0.54 24.31
C LEU A 821 5.93 -0.25 25.33
N VAL A 822 5.10 0.40 26.15
CA VAL A 822 4.31 -0.26 27.21
C VAL A 822 3.33 -1.31 26.66
N PRO A 823 2.58 -1.06 25.56
CA PRO A 823 1.69 -2.08 24.97
C PRO A 823 2.42 -3.36 24.52
N HIS A 824 3.74 -3.29 24.27
CA HIS A 824 4.57 -4.45 23.93
C HIS A 824 5.09 -5.20 25.18
N GLY A 825 4.60 -4.83 26.37
CA GLY A 825 4.95 -5.46 27.64
C GLY A 825 6.33 -5.06 28.17
N ILE A 826 6.89 -3.94 27.69
CA ILE A 826 8.21 -3.42 28.09
C ILE A 826 8.03 -2.46 29.26
N GLU A 827 8.86 -2.61 30.29
CA GLU A 827 8.88 -1.71 31.45
C GLU A 827 9.70 -0.46 31.14
N ILE A 828 9.20 0.72 31.50
CA ILE A 828 9.92 1.98 31.31
C ILE A 828 10.24 2.57 32.69
N ARG A 829 11.49 2.99 32.90
CA ARG A 829 11.94 3.59 34.16
C ARG A 829 12.71 4.88 33.95
N ASN A 830 12.68 5.74 34.96
CA ASN A 830 13.43 6.97 34.97
C ASN A 830 14.92 6.67 35.24
N ALA A 831 15.80 7.10 34.35
CA ALA A 831 17.25 6.91 34.49
C ALA A 831 17.83 7.68 35.69
N ASP A 832 17.12 8.70 36.19
CA ASP A 832 17.47 9.46 37.38
C ASP A 832 17.55 8.60 38.65
N ASP A 833 16.86 7.45 38.67
CA ASP A 833 16.89 6.48 39.78
C ASP A 833 18.25 5.75 39.89
N VAL A 834 19.04 5.75 38.82
CA VAL A 834 20.32 5.03 38.71
C VAL A 834 21.48 6.01 38.71
N MET A 835 21.36 7.08 37.93
CA MET A 835 22.37 8.13 37.85
C MET A 835 21.68 9.50 37.81
N PRO A 836 22.13 10.50 38.60
CA PRO A 836 21.42 11.78 38.65
C PRO A 836 21.42 12.53 37.30
N ARG A 837 20.29 13.17 36.97
CA ARG A 837 20.10 13.99 35.76
C ARG A 837 21.18 15.05 35.59
N ALA A 838 21.62 15.68 36.68
CA ALA A 838 22.69 16.68 36.64
C ALA A 838 24.02 16.10 36.13
N LEU A 839 24.29 14.82 36.39
CA LEU A 839 25.48 14.14 35.87
C LEU A 839 25.29 13.76 34.39
N PHE A 840 24.09 13.32 34.00
CA PHE A 840 23.73 13.12 32.59
C PHE A 840 23.89 14.40 31.77
N GLU A 841 23.28 15.50 32.19
CA GLU A 841 23.35 16.79 31.52
C GLU A 841 24.79 17.28 31.40
N ARG A 842 25.60 17.11 32.45
CA ARG A 842 27.02 17.48 32.43
C ARG A 842 27.85 16.65 31.46
N ILE A 843 27.62 15.33 31.41
CA ILE A 843 28.34 14.42 30.52
C ILE A 843 27.94 14.69 29.07
N VAL A 844 26.64 14.82 28.78
CA VAL A 844 26.12 15.04 27.42
C VAL A 844 26.40 16.46 26.92
N ALA A 845 26.39 17.49 27.76
CA ALA A 845 26.79 18.83 27.34
C ALA A 845 28.27 18.92 26.95
N GLY A 846 29.12 18.03 27.49
CA GLY A 846 30.56 18.00 27.24
C GLY A 846 31.04 16.89 26.31
N SER A 847 30.14 16.02 25.79
CA SER A 847 30.50 14.85 24.98
C SER A 847 29.28 14.27 24.21
N GLU A 848 29.42 13.10 23.58
CA GLU A 848 28.31 12.37 22.98
C GLU A 848 27.57 11.46 23.98
N ILE A 849 26.28 11.21 23.75
CA ILE A 849 25.46 10.34 24.62
C ILE A 849 25.98 8.90 24.77
N ARG A 850 26.74 8.40 23.79
CA ARG A 850 27.37 7.07 23.87
C ARG A 850 28.32 6.94 25.07
N TYR A 851 29.03 8.01 25.43
CA TYR A 851 29.94 8.02 26.57
C TYR A 851 29.18 7.95 27.89
N PHE A 852 28.01 8.60 27.96
CA PHE A 852 27.09 8.43 29.07
C PHE A 852 26.58 6.98 29.16
N SER A 853 26.19 6.37 28.04
CA SER A 853 25.72 4.98 27.99
C SER A 853 26.77 3.97 28.49
N ASP A 854 28.05 4.19 28.16
CA ASP A 854 29.17 3.38 28.67
C ASP A 854 29.32 3.47 30.20
N ILE A 855 29.15 4.65 30.79
CA ILE A 855 29.20 4.83 32.24
C ILE A 855 27.93 4.26 32.90
N PHE A 856 26.77 4.56 32.32
CA PHE A 856 25.46 4.20 32.84
C PHE A 856 25.28 2.69 32.94
N ARG A 857 25.77 1.91 31.97
CA ARG A 857 25.66 0.43 32.03
C ARG A 857 26.37 -0.18 33.23
N TYR A 858 27.52 0.37 33.62
CA TYR A 858 28.23 -0.12 34.80
C TYR A 858 27.50 0.21 36.10
N ALA A 859 27.00 1.45 36.22
CA ALA A 859 26.19 1.88 37.36
C ALA A 859 24.90 1.04 37.47
N LEU A 860 24.19 0.87 36.36
CA LEU A 860 22.95 0.13 36.30
C LEU A 860 23.12 -1.34 36.68
N LEU A 861 24.13 -2.01 36.11
CA LEU A 861 24.41 -3.41 36.44
C LEU A 861 24.94 -3.59 37.86
N TYR A 862 25.63 -2.60 38.41
CA TYR A 862 26.00 -2.61 39.82
C TYR A 862 24.76 -2.54 40.72
N GLU A 863 23.81 -1.64 40.45
CA GLU A 863 22.63 -1.46 41.32
C GLU A 863 21.56 -2.55 41.12
N HIS A 864 21.26 -2.91 39.88
CA HIS A 864 20.12 -3.76 39.54
C HIS A 864 20.50 -5.16 39.04
N GLY A 865 21.74 -5.34 38.56
CA GLY A 865 22.18 -6.58 37.90
C GLY A 865 21.34 -6.93 36.66
N GLY A 866 21.42 -8.20 36.26
CA GLY A 866 20.75 -8.71 35.05
C GLY A 866 21.60 -8.57 33.80
N LEU A 867 20.94 -8.53 32.64
CA LEU A 867 21.56 -8.30 31.34
C LEU A 867 21.48 -6.82 30.97
N TRP A 868 22.60 -6.22 30.61
CA TRP A 868 22.64 -5.06 29.74
C TRP A 868 22.61 -5.54 28.30
N MET A 869 21.76 -4.94 27.47
CA MET A 869 21.80 -5.09 26.01
C MET A 869 21.67 -3.73 25.36
N ASP A 870 22.52 -3.45 24.37
CA ASP A 870 22.39 -2.26 23.53
C ASP A 870 21.04 -2.28 22.77
N SER A 871 20.50 -1.09 22.49
CA SER A 871 19.15 -0.91 21.90
C SER A 871 19.05 -1.29 20.42
N ASP A 872 20.10 -1.88 19.87
CA ASP A 872 20.23 -2.38 18.51
C ASP A 872 20.71 -3.84 18.46
N VAL A 873 20.53 -4.58 19.57
CA VAL A 873 20.69 -6.04 19.61
C VAL A 873 19.33 -6.70 19.40
N ILE A 874 19.19 -7.48 18.33
CA ILE A 874 17.99 -8.27 18.05
C ILE A 874 18.15 -9.66 18.66
N LEU A 875 17.25 -10.06 19.55
CA LEU A 875 17.27 -11.37 20.18
C LEU A 875 16.51 -12.38 19.31
N LEU A 876 17.19 -13.45 18.89
CA LEU A 876 16.60 -14.50 18.04
C LEU A 876 15.92 -15.60 18.87
N ARG A 877 16.38 -15.79 20.12
CA ARG A 877 15.89 -16.84 21.04
C ARG A 877 16.21 -16.50 22.50
N PRO A 878 15.55 -17.15 23.48
CA PRO A 878 15.84 -16.92 24.89
C PRO A 878 17.31 -17.17 25.22
N PHE A 879 17.91 -16.32 26.06
CA PHE A 879 19.25 -16.49 26.59
C PHE A 879 19.20 -16.77 28.11
N PRO A 880 19.00 -18.04 28.53
CA PRO A 880 18.75 -18.41 29.93
C PRO A 880 20.03 -18.44 30.78
N PHE A 881 20.85 -17.39 30.71
CA PHE A 881 22.13 -17.34 31.40
C PHE A 881 21.98 -17.20 32.94
N ARG A 882 22.76 -18.00 33.69
CA ARG A 882 22.74 -18.08 35.16
C ARG A 882 24.12 -17.95 35.82
N GLY A 883 25.14 -17.54 35.08
CA GLY A 883 26.50 -17.33 35.63
C GLY A 883 26.60 -16.10 36.54
N ASP A 884 27.81 -15.76 36.99
CA ASP A 884 28.04 -14.53 37.77
C ASP A 884 28.28 -13.31 36.88
N HIS A 885 28.97 -13.51 35.74
CA HIS A 885 29.22 -12.48 34.73
C HIS A 885 29.13 -13.07 33.32
N PHE A 886 28.85 -12.22 32.34
CA PHE A 886 28.97 -12.56 30.92
C PHE A 886 29.52 -11.36 30.18
N PHE A 887 30.57 -11.55 29.38
CA PHE A 887 31.14 -10.52 28.50
C PHE A 887 31.31 -11.09 27.10
N ASN A 888 30.68 -10.45 26.11
CA ASN A 888 30.75 -10.90 24.72
C ASN A 888 31.98 -10.31 23.99
N LEU A 889 32.75 -11.18 23.35
CA LEU A 889 33.88 -10.80 22.50
C LEU A 889 33.42 -10.27 21.13
N GLN A 890 34.35 -9.69 20.39
CA GLN A 890 34.24 -9.39 18.95
C GLN A 890 35.33 -10.13 18.16
N TRP A 891 35.14 -10.36 16.85
CA TRP A 891 36.06 -11.19 16.06
C TRP A 891 37.39 -10.49 15.81
N ARG A 892 37.35 -9.19 15.54
CA ARG A 892 38.55 -8.39 15.27
C ARG A 892 38.74 -7.33 16.33
N GLY A 893 39.97 -7.17 16.80
CA GLY A 893 40.33 -6.04 17.65
C GLY A 893 39.95 -4.74 16.94
N SER A 894 39.21 -3.86 17.62
CA SER A 894 38.81 -2.59 17.03
C SER A 894 40.04 -1.75 16.65
N HIS A 895 39.85 -0.67 15.90
CA HIS A 895 40.90 0.31 15.58
C HIS A 895 41.64 0.90 16.81
N LYS A 896 41.14 0.67 18.04
CA LYS A 896 41.76 1.05 19.33
C LYS A 896 42.24 -0.14 20.18
N GLY A 897 42.18 -1.37 19.66
CA GLY A 897 42.76 -2.56 20.27
C GLY A 897 41.96 -3.21 21.41
N HIS A 898 40.64 -3.00 21.50
CA HIS A 898 39.77 -3.67 22.48
C HIS A 898 39.16 -4.97 21.93
N PHE A 899 38.84 -5.93 22.81
CA PHE A 899 38.37 -7.28 22.45
C PHE A 899 36.97 -7.60 22.99
N VAL A 900 36.53 -6.92 24.05
CA VAL A 900 35.17 -7.02 24.57
C VAL A 900 34.35 -5.85 24.02
N CYS A 901 33.21 -6.13 23.40
CA CYS A 901 32.39 -5.13 22.71
C CYS A 901 31.53 -4.29 23.68
N GLY A 902 31.16 -4.84 24.83
CA GLY A 902 30.31 -4.17 25.83
C GLY A 902 28.82 -4.08 25.48
N ASN A 903 28.41 -4.61 24.32
CA ASN A 903 27.03 -4.56 23.84
C ASN A 903 26.07 -5.49 24.59
N VAL A 904 26.59 -6.61 25.11
CA VAL A 904 25.86 -7.53 25.99
C VAL A 904 26.73 -7.86 27.20
N ILE A 905 26.24 -7.50 28.39
CA ILE A 905 26.94 -7.73 29.66
C ILE A 905 25.95 -8.32 30.67
N TYR A 906 26.29 -9.43 31.30
CA TYR A 906 25.59 -9.90 32.50
C TYR A 906 26.40 -9.60 33.75
N ALA A 907 25.74 -9.18 34.82
CA ALA A 907 26.33 -9.20 36.15
C ALA A 907 25.25 -9.41 37.23
N LYS A 908 25.63 -10.05 38.33
CA LYS A 908 24.85 -9.96 39.57
C LYS A 908 24.96 -8.54 40.18
N PRO A 909 23.90 -8.06 40.85
CA PRO A 909 23.95 -6.77 41.53
C PRO A 909 25.05 -6.77 42.59
N TYR A 910 25.57 -5.57 42.87
CA TYR A 910 26.65 -5.28 43.80
C TYR A 910 28.01 -5.91 43.47
N SER A 911 28.24 -6.27 42.20
CA SER A 911 29.54 -6.74 41.73
C SER A 911 30.64 -5.71 42.00
N ARG A 912 31.67 -6.10 42.76
CA ARG A 912 32.86 -5.27 43.01
C ARG A 912 33.55 -4.80 41.72
N HIS A 913 33.47 -5.60 40.67
CA HIS A 913 34.10 -5.31 39.39
C HIS A 913 33.33 -4.25 38.62
N LEU A 914 32.00 -4.30 38.63
CA LEU A 914 31.15 -3.30 37.99
C LEU A 914 31.25 -1.95 38.71
N ARG A 915 31.36 -1.97 40.04
CA ARG A 915 31.67 -0.78 40.85
C ARG A 915 33.00 -0.14 40.45
N ALA A 916 34.07 -0.94 40.39
CA ALA A 916 35.39 -0.45 40.00
C ALA A 916 35.38 0.13 38.58
N LEU A 917 34.72 -0.54 37.62
CA LEU A 917 34.54 -0.04 36.25
C LEU A 917 33.76 1.27 36.21
N TYR A 918 32.69 1.41 36.99
CA TYR A 918 31.93 2.65 37.11
C TYR A 918 32.79 3.81 37.65
N GLU A 919 33.48 3.60 38.78
CA GLU A 919 34.36 4.61 39.39
C GLU A 919 35.50 5.02 38.44
N MET A 920 36.13 4.04 37.77
CA MET A 920 37.18 4.29 36.78
C MET A 920 36.66 5.03 35.55
N ALA A 921 35.45 4.71 35.06
CA ALA A 921 34.86 5.36 33.90
C ALA A 921 34.57 6.84 34.18
N ILE A 922 34.01 7.17 35.36
CA ILE A 922 33.81 8.57 35.80
C ILE A 922 35.14 9.30 35.92
N SER A 923 36.14 8.68 36.57
CA SER A 923 37.46 9.29 36.74
C SER A 923 38.14 9.58 35.39
N ARG A 924 38.09 8.64 34.44
CA ARG A 924 38.69 8.80 33.11
C ARG A 924 37.94 9.81 32.25
N PHE A 925 36.61 9.91 32.39
CA PHE A 925 35.81 10.90 31.66
C PHE A 925 36.19 12.34 32.04
N HIS A 926 36.52 12.58 33.30
CA HIS A 926 36.94 13.90 33.79
C HIS A 926 38.44 14.19 33.61
N ASP A 927 39.24 13.22 33.16
CA ASP A 927 40.65 13.41 32.85
C ASP A 927 40.85 14.02 31.45
N THR A 928 41.92 14.79 31.29
CA THR A 928 42.32 15.49 30.05
C THR A 928 42.60 14.59 28.85
N SER A 929 42.82 13.28 29.05
CA SER A 929 43.24 12.33 28.01
C SER A 929 42.16 11.33 27.55
N GLY A 930 41.00 11.26 28.20
CA GLY A 930 40.04 10.14 28.08
C GLY A 930 38.79 10.39 27.23
N LYS A 931 38.89 11.16 26.13
CA LYS A 931 37.71 11.54 25.32
C LYS A 931 37.61 10.85 23.95
N GLU A 932 38.51 9.92 23.61
CA GLU A 932 38.40 9.17 22.36
C GLU A 932 37.44 7.97 22.49
N PHE A 933 36.93 7.49 21.36
CA PHE A 933 35.97 6.39 21.31
C PHE A 933 36.53 5.12 21.98
N GLY A 934 35.79 4.58 22.96
CA GLY A 934 36.10 3.33 23.65
C GLY A 934 36.87 3.46 24.97
N ASP A 935 37.53 4.60 25.24
CA ASP A 935 38.45 4.76 26.37
C ASP A 935 37.84 4.61 27.77
N ILE A 936 36.53 4.86 27.88
CA ILE A 936 35.73 4.74 29.11
C ILE A 936 34.71 3.58 29.05
N GLY A 937 34.65 2.88 27.93
CA GLY A 937 33.69 1.81 27.66
C GLY A 937 34.41 0.50 27.29
N PRO A 938 34.29 0.00 26.04
CA PRO A 938 34.88 -1.28 25.59
C PRO A 938 36.39 -1.45 25.84
N LYS A 939 37.17 -0.36 25.70
CA LYS A 939 38.63 -0.40 25.94
C LYS A 939 38.93 -0.44 27.43
N LEU A 940 38.28 0.39 28.25
CA LEU A 940 38.39 0.32 29.72
C LEU A 940 38.03 -1.09 30.22
N LEU A 941 36.96 -1.68 29.71
CA LEU A 941 36.53 -3.02 30.06
C LEU A 941 37.57 -4.08 29.70
N SER A 942 38.10 -4.01 28.47
CA SER A 942 39.15 -4.93 28.01
C SER A 942 40.43 -4.78 28.83
N ASP A 943 40.88 -3.55 29.07
CA ASP A 943 42.07 -3.26 29.89
C ASP A 943 41.89 -3.73 31.35
N TYR A 944 40.70 -3.55 31.92
CA TYR A 944 40.39 -4.00 33.27
C TYR A 944 40.45 -5.53 33.39
N ILE A 945 39.82 -6.26 32.46
CA ILE A 945 39.85 -7.74 32.42
C ILE A 945 41.29 -8.26 32.18
N ALA A 946 42.08 -7.54 31.37
CA ALA A 946 43.48 -7.86 31.13
C ALA A 946 44.37 -7.56 32.35
N SER A 947 43.99 -6.61 33.22
CA SER A 947 44.72 -6.31 34.46
C SER A 947 44.60 -7.42 35.51
N ASP A 948 45.45 -7.38 36.54
CA ASP A 948 45.35 -8.28 37.69
C ASP A 948 44.05 -8.06 38.49
N ALA A 949 43.54 -6.83 38.54
CA ALA A 949 42.31 -6.50 39.25
C ALA A 949 41.05 -7.14 38.63
N GLY A 950 41.05 -7.34 37.31
CA GLY A 950 39.98 -7.99 36.57
C GLY A 950 40.25 -9.45 36.20
N ALA A 951 41.35 -10.06 36.70
CA ALA A 951 41.74 -11.42 36.32
C ALA A 951 40.64 -12.47 36.57
N ALA A 952 39.82 -12.27 37.62
CA ALA A 952 38.68 -13.13 37.93
C ALA A 952 37.56 -13.08 36.88
N LEU A 953 37.49 -12.04 36.04
CA LEU A 953 36.49 -11.92 34.98
C LEU A 953 36.85 -12.71 33.72
N ARG A 954 38.10 -13.15 33.55
CA ARG A 954 38.58 -13.80 32.32
C ARG A 954 37.85 -15.11 32.01
N GLU A 955 37.40 -15.83 33.03
CA GLU A 955 36.62 -17.07 32.84
C GLU A 955 35.20 -16.81 32.29
N TRP A 956 34.70 -15.59 32.46
CA TRP A 956 33.37 -15.11 32.08
C TRP A 956 33.34 -14.38 30.73
N VAL A 957 34.45 -14.44 29.99
CA VAL A 957 34.56 -13.94 28.63
C VAL A 957 34.17 -15.07 27.66
N PHE A 958 33.23 -14.77 26.76
CA PHE A 958 32.63 -15.72 25.81
C PHE A 958 32.77 -15.25 24.37
N GLY A 959 32.75 -16.19 23.42
CA GLY A 959 33.12 -15.94 22.04
C GLY A 959 32.12 -15.07 21.29
N PRO A 960 32.52 -14.45 20.16
CA PRO A 960 31.66 -13.50 19.46
C PRO A 960 30.39 -14.14 18.87
N MET A 961 30.37 -15.47 18.67
CA MET A 961 29.24 -16.21 18.09
C MET A 961 27.88 -15.94 18.76
N PHE A 962 27.85 -15.59 20.05
CA PHE A 962 26.59 -15.47 20.79
C PHE A 962 25.74 -14.26 20.37
N PHE A 963 26.38 -13.09 20.17
CA PHE A 963 25.69 -11.84 19.81
C PHE A 963 26.38 -11.02 18.71
N ASN A 964 27.64 -11.33 18.38
CA ASN A 964 28.50 -10.62 17.43
C ASN A 964 28.95 -11.56 16.29
N THR A 965 28.04 -12.43 15.82
CA THR A 965 28.36 -13.41 14.76
C THR A 965 28.73 -12.73 13.43
N ILE A 966 28.04 -11.63 13.09
CA ILE A 966 28.43 -10.68 12.05
C ILE A 966 29.29 -9.60 12.72
N ASP A 967 30.54 -9.46 12.30
CA ASP A 967 31.47 -8.49 12.88
C ASP A 967 31.16 -7.06 12.38
N TRP A 968 31.61 -6.04 13.11
CA TRP A 968 31.38 -4.64 12.75
C TRP A 968 32.01 -4.24 11.40
N ASN A 969 33.02 -4.98 10.93
CA ASN A 969 33.63 -4.77 9.63
C ASN A 969 32.89 -5.49 8.48
N GLU A 970 31.81 -6.21 8.79
CA GLU A 970 30.97 -6.99 7.87
C GLU A 970 29.50 -6.51 7.92
N ILE A 971 29.26 -5.26 8.34
CA ILE A 971 27.89 -4.70 8.44
C ILE A 971 27.15 -4.67 7.09
N ASP A 972 27.86 -4.76 5.96
CA ASP A 972 27.25 -4.91 4.63
C ASP A 972 26.49 -6.24 4.48
N ARG A 973 26.77 -7.23 5.32
CA ARG A 973 26.03 -8.50 5.34
C ARG A 973 24.57 -8.31 5.72
N PHE A 974 24.22 -7.27 6.50
CA PHE A 974 22.84 -6.97 6.83
C PHE A 974 21.99 -6.57 5.61
N GLU A 975 22.63 -6.15 4.51
CA GLU A 975 21.99 -5.82 3.23
C GLU A 975 21.75 -7.05 2.34
N LYS A 976 22.18 -8.23 2.78
CA LYS A 976 22.01 -9.49 2.03
C LYS A 976 20.70 -10.19 2.40
N PRO A 977 20.08 -10.94 1.47
CA PRO A 977 18.95 -11.81 1.78
C PRO A 977 19.31 -12.81 2.88
N ILE A 978 18.37 -13.09 3.77
CA ILE A 978 18.53 -14.04 4.88
C ILE A 978 19.04 -15.43 4.44
N ALA A 979 18.67 -15.86 3.24
CA ALA A 979 19.11 -17.13 2.64
C ALA A 979 20.62 -17.18 2.35
N GLU A 980 21.26 -16.05 2.08
CA GLU A 980 22.71 -15.96 1.83
C GLU A 980 23.55 -15.91 3.12
N LEU A 981 22.90 -15.82 4.29
CA LEU A 981 23.54 -15.62 5.59
C LEU A 981 23.48 -16.87 6.48
N ALA A 982 23.14 -18.02 5.90
CA ALA A 982 23.07 -19.29 6.63
C ALA A 982 24.38 -19.59 7.37
N ASP A 983 25.54 -19.33 6.76
CA ASP A 983 26.84 -19.58 7.39
C ASP A 983 27.12 -18.72 8.63
N TYR A 984 26.44 -17.58 8.78
CA TYR A 984 26.56 -16.69 9.95
C TYR A 984 25.56 -17.02 11.03
N LEU A 985 24.33 -17.38 10.64
CA LEU A 985 23.17 -17.41 11.53
C LEU A 985 22.70 -18.82 11.88
N ASN A 986 22.98 -19.82 11.05
CA ASN A 986 22.55 -21.20 11.24
C ASN A 986 23.49 -21.96 12.20
N ASP A 987 23.65 -21.45 13.43
CA ASP A 987 24.44 -22.08 14.50
C ASP A 987 23.70 -22.00 15.83
N GLU A 988 23.67 -23.10 16.57
CA GLU A 988 22.96 -23.25 17.85
C GLU A 988 23.47 -22.33 18.98
N ARG A 989 24.60 -21.64 18.79
CA ARG A 989 25.13 -20.67 19.76
C ARG A 989 24.66 -19.23 19.52
N VAL A 990 24.13 -18.89 18.35
CA VAL A 990 23.71 -17.52 18.03
C VAL A 990 22.41 -17.17 18.76
N PHE A 991 22.47 -16.46 19.89
CA PHE A 991 21.28 -16.07 20.66
C PHE A 991 20.68 -14.77 20.15
N GLY A 992 21.51 -13.84 19.70
CA GLY A 992 21.08 -12.58 19.12
C GLY A 992 22.08 -12.06 18.09
N ILE A 993 21.75 -10.93 17.48
CA ILE A 993 22.59 -10.24 16.51
C ILE A 993 22.68 -8.77 16.88
N HIS A 994 23.89 -8.26 17.03
CA HIS A 994 24.18 -6.85 17.17
C HIS A 994 24.19 -6.18 15.80
N LEU A 995 23.36 -5.16 15.60
CA LEU A 995 23.23 -4.49 14.30
C LEU A 995 24.31 -3.45 14.02
N TRP A 996 25.11 -3.09 15.04
CA TRP A 996 26.19 -2.09 14.95
C TRP A 996 25.73 -0.74 14.37
N THR A 997 24.43 -0.44 14.42
CA THR A 997 23.73 0.66 13.73
C THR A 997 24.08 0.82 12.22
N ALA A 998 24.06 -0.26 11.43
CA ALA A 998 24.14 -0.19 9.96
C ALA A 998 23.22 0.93 9.38
N ARG A 999 23.81 1.85 8.61
CA ARG A 999 23.33 3.22 8.34
C ARG A 999 22.04 3.29 7.48
N ASN A 1000 20.92 3.58 8.16
CA ASN A 1000 19.83 4.51 7.81
C ASN A 1000 18.89 4.37 6.60
N GLU A 1001 18.91 3.34 5.75
CA GLU A 1001 17.76 3.15 4.83
C GLU A 1001 17.48 1.67 4.53
N ALA A 1002 16.60 1.05 5.34
CA ALA A 1002 15.97 -0.21 4.97
C ALA A 1002 15.02 0.02 3.79
N ARG A 1003 15.33 -0.53 2.62
CA ARG A 1003 14.44 -0.49 1.45
C ARG A 1003 13.34 -1.56 1.60
N PRO A 1004 12.07 -1.27 1.26
CA PRO A 1004 11.01 -2.28 1.27
C PRO A 1004 11.27 -3.30 0.15
N GLY A 1005 11.13 -4.59 0.45
CA GLY A 1005 11.31 -5.64 -0.56
C GLY A 1005 10.44 -6.85 -0.26
N GLY A 1006 9.89 -7.45 -1.33
CA GLY A 1006 9.25 -8.77 -1.32
C GLY A 1006 10.29 -9.89 -1.24
N GLU A 1007 10.18 -10.90 -2.10
CA GLU A 1007 11.16 -12.00 -2.13
C GLU A 1007 12.59 -11.51 -2.37
N GLY A 1008 13.50 -11.86 -1.47
CA GLY A 1008 14.90 -11.39 -1.49
C GLY A 1008 15.18 -10.13 -0.68
N ALA A 1009 14.29 -9.74 0.25
CA ALA A 1009 14.49 -8.60 1.14
C ALA A 1009 15.80 -8.71 1.97
N PRO A 1010 16.53 -7.60 2.17
CA PRO A 1010 17.66 -7.53 3.10
C PRO A 1010 17.32 -8.03 4.50
N LEU A 1011 18.27 -8.72 5.16
CA LEU A 1011 18.12 -9.16 6.55
C LEU A 1011 17.71 -8.01 7.48
N ILE A 1012 18.27 -6.81 7.29
CA ILE A 1012 17.95 -5.65 8.12
C ILE A 1012 16.47 -5.25 8.05
N SER A 1013 15.85 -5.32 6.86
CA SER A 1013 14.43 -5.03 6.68
C SER A 1013 13.56 -6.07 7.39
N LEU A 1014 13.95 -7.34 7.33
CA LEU A 1014 13.27 -8.44 8.02
C LEU A 1014 13.33 -8.31 9.55
N LEU A 1015 14.48 -7.88 10.09
CA LEU A 1015 14.68 -7.78 11.54
C LEU A 1015 14.03 -6.52 12.14
N ILE A 1016 13.95 -5.41 11.39
CA ILE A 1016 13.38 -4.13 11.87
C ILE A 1016 11.87 -4.05 11.67
N SER A 1017 11.30 -4.65 10.62
CA SER A 1017 9.85 -4.79 10.45
C SER A 1017 9.44 -6.23 10.09
N PRO A 1018 9.50 -7.17 11.07
CA PRO A 1018 9.19 -8.58 10.81
C PRO A 1018 7.73 -8.82 10.43
N LEU A 1019 6.80 -8.01 10.91
CA LEU A 1019 5.36 -8.17 10.61
C LEU A 1019 5.01 -7.76 9.16
N ASP A 1020 5.71 -6.77 8.61
CA ASP A 1020 5.49 -6.32 7.23
C ASP A 1020 6.27 -7.16 6.22
N SER A 1021 7.40 -7.75 6.64
CA SER A 1021 8.38 -8.34 5.73
C SER A 1021 8.36 -9.88 5.71
N LEU A 1022 7.78 -10.55 6.71
CA LEU A 1022 7.65 -12.02 6.74
C LEU A 1022 6.22 -12.46 6.35
N PRO A 1023 6.01 -13.21 5.27
CA PRO A 1023 4.68 -13.62 4.82
C PRO A 1023 4.00 -14.56 5.84
N SER A 1024 2.71 -14.40 6.12
CA SER A 1024 1.96 -15.32 6.99
C SER A 1024 2.01 -16.77 6.48
N PHE A 1025 1.87 -17.77 7.37
CA PHE A 1025 1.80 -19.17 6.95
C PHE A 1025 0.68 -19.41 5.93
N THR A 1026 -0.46 -18.74 6.14
CA THR A 1026 -1.63 -18.77 5.24
C THR A 1026 -1.27 -18.31 3.82
N SER A 1027 -0.56 -17.19 3.68
CA SER A 1027 -0.13 -16.69 2.37
C SER A 1027 0.89 -17.59 1.68
N LEU A 1028 1.79 -18.23 2.45
CA LEU A 1028 2.76 -19.19 1.89
C LEU A 1028 2.07 -20.49 1.47
N ALA A 1029 1.12 -20.99 2.26
CA ALA A 1029 0.30 -22.15 1.92
C ALA A 1029 -0.51 -21.94 0.64
N ASP A 1030 -1.08 -20.75 0.47
CA ASP A 1030 -1.77 -20.35 -0.76
C ASP A 1030 -0.79 -20.26 -1.95
N ARG A 1031 0.41 -19.69 -1.74
CA ARG A 1031 1.43 -19.52 -2.77
C ARG A 1031 2.04 -20.84 -3.28
N PHE A 1032 2.41 -21.73 -2.36
CA PHE A 1032 2.93 -23.08 -2.69
C PHE A 1032 1.80 -24.09 -2.94
N ASN A 1033 0.56 -23.61 -2.97
CA ASN A 1033 -0.63 -24.35 -3.33
C ASN A 1033 -0.82 -25.61 -2.46
N THR A 1034 -0.51 -25.59 -1.15
CA THR A 1034 -0.61 -26.75 -0.25
C THR A 1034 -2.02 -26.96 0.31
N ASP A 1035 -2.40 -28.21 0.54
CA ASP A 1035 -3.65 -28.67 1.21
C ASP A 1035 -3.86 -28.13 2.62
N LYS A 1036 -2.78 -27.70 3.25
CA LYS A 1036 -2.77 -26.96 4.52
C LYS A 1036 -3.63 -25.68 4.49
N ASN A 1037 -4.07 -25.15 3.33
CA ASN A 1037 -4.96 -23.97 3.24
C ASN A 1037 -6.07 -24.08 2.14
N ARG A 1038 -6.68 -22.95 1.74
CA ARG A 1038 -8.01 -22.87 1.09
C ARG A 1038 -8.07 -23.12 -0.43
N HIS A 1039 -6.93 -23.11 -1.13
CA HIS A 1039 -6.88 -23.04 -2.60
C HIS A 1039 -6.70 -24.39 -3.32
N THR A 1040 -6.60 -25.50 -2.58
CA THR A 1040 -6.51 -26.86 -3.11
C THR A 1040 -7.87 -27.57 -3.11
N GLY A 1041 -8.03 -28.58 -3.99
CA GLY A 1041 -9.25 -29.40 -4.07
C GLY A 1041 -9.50 -30.27 -2.83
N ASN A 1042 -8.46 -30.57 -2.06
CA ASN A 1042 -8.51 -31.21 -0.73
C ASN A 1042 -7.95 -30.19 0.27
N ARG A 1043 -8.80 -29.58 1.11
CA ARG A 1043 -8.50 -28.36 1.88
C ARG A 1043 -8.85 -28.54 3.35
N HIS A 1044 -7.88 -28.30 4.23
CA HIS A 1044 -8.03 -28.56 5.68
C HIS A 1044 -8.04 -27.29 6.54
N CYS A 1045 -7.52 -26.17 6.01
CA CYS A 1045 -7.38 -24.88 6.73
C CYS A 1045 -6.49 -24.92 7.99
N TYR A 1046 -5.62 -25.93 8.13
CA TYR A 1046 -4.66 -26.04 9.24
C TYR A 1046 -3.63 -24.92 9.30
N ALA A 1047 -3.41 -24.20 8.19
CA ALA A 1047 -2.48 -23.08 8.08
C ALA A 1047 -2.57 -22.08 9.24
N ARG A 1048 -3.78 -21.77 9.73
CA ARG A 1048 -3.98 -20.84 10.86
C ARG A 1048 -3.52 -21.42 12.19
N ILE A 1049 -3.58 -22.73 12.36
CA ILE A 1049 -3.15 -23.42 13.58
C ILE A 1049 -1.62 -23.46 13.63
N TYR A 1050 -0.99 -23.80 12.51
CA TYR A 1050 0.47 -23.73 12.37
C TYR A 1050 1.00 -22.32 12.64
N ASP A 1051 0.39 -21.29 12.03
CA ASP A 1051 0.76 -19.89 12.25
C ASP A 1051 0.64 -19.52 13.74
N ARG A 1052 -0.46 -19.91 14.40
CA ARG A 1052 -0.70 -19.63 15.82
C ARG A 1052 0.33 -20.27 16.76
N LEU A 1053 0.67 -21.54 16.54
CA LEU A 1053 1.53 -22.30 17.46
C LEU A 1053 3.01 -22.11 17.17
N LEU A 1054 3.39 -21.83 15.91
CA LEU A 1054 4.79 -21.83 15.50
C LEU A 1054 5.35 -20.45 15.12
N SER A 1055 4.52 -19.42 14.91
CA SER A 1055 5.02 -18.06 14.61
C SER A 1055 5.98 -17.48 15.66
N PRO A 1056 5.88 -17.76 16.98
CA PRO A 1056 6.86 -17.26 17.95
C PRO A 1056 8.27 -17.86 17.75
N ARG A 1057 8.37 -19.01 17.09
CA ARG A 1057 9.63 -19.73 16.82
C ARG A 1057 10.17 -19.47 15.42
N ARG A 1058 9.64 -18.47 14.70
CA ARG A 1058 9.89 -18.28 13.27
C ARG A 1058 11.37 -18.16 12.88
N LEU A 1059 12.15 -17.45 13.70
CA LEU A 1059 13.60 -17.28 13.49
C LEU A 1059 14.45 -18.23 14.36
N SER A 1060 13.83 -18.98 15.28
CA SER A 1060 14.54 -19.89 16.17
C SER A 1060 14.41 -21.36 15.77
N MET A 1061 13.46 -21.71 14.89
CA MET A 1061 13.20 -23.07 14.43
C MET A 1061 14.44 -23.66 13.75
N GLN A 1062 14.93 -24.79 14.27
CA GLN A 1062 16.13 -25.46 13.78
C GLN A 1062 15.77 -26.67 12.94
N ARG A 1063 14.88 -27.55 13.43
CA ARG A 1063 14.63 -28.85 12.80
C ARG A 1063 13.15 -29.20 12.86
N LEU A 1064 12.56 -29.33 11.68
CA LEU A 1064 11.17 -29.75 11.49
C LEU A 1064 11.15 -31.04 10.69
N MET A 1065 10.42 -32.03 11.15
CA MET A 1065 10.13 -33.24 10.39
C MET A 1065 8.72 -33.19 9.82
N GLU A 1066 8.56 -33.53 8.55
CA GLU A 1066 7.27 -33.78 7.89
C GLU A 1066 7.26 -35.20 7.32
N ILE A 1067 6.19 -35.93 7.63
CA ILE A 1067 5.95 -37.31 7.18
C ILE A 1067 4.78 -37.25 6.22
N GLY A 1068 4.94 -37.81 5.01
CA GLY A 1068 3.99 -37.61 3.91
C GLY A 1068 4.29 -36.33 3.13
N LEU A 1069 5.15 -36.42 2.11
CA LEU A 1069 5.54 -35.31 1.24
C LEU A 1069 4.79 -35.33 -0.10
N CYS A 1070 4.35 -36.52 -0.54
CA CYS A 1070 3.66 -36.73 -1.80
C CYS A 1070 2.21 -36.23 -1.80
N ARG A 1071 1.77 -35.67 -2.94
CA ARG A 1071 0.35 -35.46 -3.21
C ARG A 1071 -0.24 -36.65 -3.98
N GLY A 1072 -1.04 -37.46 -3.31
CA GLY A 1072 -1.76 -38.59 -3.90
C GLY A 1072 -0.95 -39.90 -3.98
N LEU A 1073 -1.56 -40.94 -4.56
CA LEU A 1073 -0.92 -42.25 -4.76
C LEU A 1073 0.35 -42.09 -5.62
N ALA A 1074 1.43 -42.78 -5.23
CA ALA A 1074 2.76 -42.73 -5.83
C ALA A 1074 2.82 -43.28 -7.28
N GLU A 1075 2.06 -42.68 -8.21
CA GLU A 1075 2.09 -43.00 -9.63
C GLU A 1075 2.75 -41.85 -10.41
N GLY A 1076 4.07 -41.97 -10.63
CA GLY A 1076 4.83 -41.13 -11.54
C GLY A 1076 6.10 -40.52 -10.94
N ASN A 1077 7.03 -40.10 -11.81
CA ASN A 1077 8.27 -39.37 -11.46
C ASN A 1077 7.95 -37.99 -10.83
N GLN A 1078 7.52 -37.95 -9.58
CA GLN A 1078 7.39 -36.70 -8.82
C GLN A 1078 8.78 -36.15 -8.47
N THR A 1079 9.03 -34.90 -8.85
CA THR A 1079 10.32 -34.21 -8.66
C THR A 1079 10.22 -32.98 -7.76
N GLU A 1080 9.08 -32.74 -7.12
CA GLU A 1080 8.80 -31.52 -6.34
C GLU A 1080 8.24 -31.85 -4.95
N THR A 1081 8.59 -31.02 -3.96
CA THR A 1081 8.09 -31.08 -2.57
C THR A 1081 7.54 -29.72 -2.12
N PRO A 1082 6.29 -29.37 -2.48
CA PRO A 1082 5.72 -28.05 -2.20
C PRO A 1082 5.61 -27.71 -0.71
N SER A 1083 5.35 -28.70 0.15
CA SER A 1083 5.28 -28.51 1.61
C SER A 1083 6.64 -28.18 2.21
N VAL A 1084 7.71 -28.86 1.76
CA VAL A 1084 9.10 -28.56 2.15
C VAL A 1084 9.47 -27.13 1.78
N SER A 1085 9.15 -26.70 0.56
CA SER A 1085 9.40 -25.33 0.09
C SER A 1085 8.67 -24.28 0.94
N LEU A 1086 7.45 -24.60 1.36
CA LEU A 1086 6.66 -23.80 2.28
C LEU A 1086 7.32 -23.70 3.66
N TRP A 1087 7.73 -24.83 4.25
CA TRP A 1087 8.35 -24.85 5.58
C TRP A 1087 9.68 -24.09 5.58
N GLN A 1088 10.50 -24.25 4.54
CA GLN A 1088 11.77 -23.53 4.39
C GLN A 1088 11.58 -22.02 4.19
N SER A 1089 10.47 -21.60 3.55
CA SER A 1089 10.11 -20.19 3.38
C SER A 1089 9.53 -19.58 4.65
N TYR A 1090 8.80 -20.38 5.45
CA TYR A 1090 8.21 -19.93 6.69
C TYR A 1090 9.24 -19.84 7.82
N PHE A 1091 10.15 -20.83 7.90
CA PHE A 1091 11.26 -20.90 8.85
C PHE A 1091 12.61 -20.74 8.13
N PRO A 1092 13.18 -19.52 8.08
CA PRO A 1092 14.33 -19.22 7.22
C PRO A 1092 15.62 -19.98 7.56
N PHE A 1093 15.76 -20.51 8.78
CA PHE A 1093 16.95 -21.25 9.23
C PHE A 1093 16.70 -22.74 9.49
N CYS A 1094 15.45 -23.18 9.39
CA CYS A 1094 15.10 -24.56 9.69
C CYS A 1094 15.64 -25.51 8.62
N GLN A 1095 16.20 -26.64 9.07
CA GLN A 1095 16.38 -27.84 8.27
C GLN A 1095 15.09 -28.65 8.30
N VAL A 1096 14.53 -28.93 7.13
CA VAL A 1096 13.34 -29.77 6.98
C VAL A 1096 13.77 -31.21 6.75
N ILE A 1097 13.22 -32.13 7.51
CA ILE A 1097 13.46 -33.57 7.40
C ILE A 1097 12.20 -34.22 6.85
N GLY A 1098 12.30 -34.84 5.68
CA GLY A 1098 11.18 -35.52 5.03
C GLY A 1098 11.23 -37.03 5.24
N VAL A 1099 10.09 -37.65 5.54
CA VAL A 1099 9.94 -39.11 5.53
C VAL A 1099 8.78 -39.48 4.61
N ASP A 1100 9.05 -40.28 3.58
CA ASP A 1100 8.06 -40.67 2.58
C ASP A 1100 8.36 -42.08 2.02
N LEU A 1101 7.38 -42.70 1.35
CA LEU A 1101 7.59 -43.93 0.58
C LEU A 1101 8.44 -43.67 -0.67
N THR A 1102 8.35 -42.45 -1.22
CA THR A 1102 9.08 -42.01 -2.40
C THR A 1102 10.49 -41.55 -2.05
N ASP A 1103 11.47 -41.94 -2.87
CA ASP A 1103 12.86 -41.52 -2.69
C ASP A 1103 13.11 -40.10 -3.21
N PHE A 1104 13.13 -39.14 -2.29
CA PHE A 1104 13.47 -37.74 -2.54
C PHE A 1104 14.96 -37.41 -2.30
N SER A 1105 15.83 -38.41 -2.18
CA SER A 1105 17.24 -38.19 -1.82
C SER A 1105 18.00 -37.29 -2.80
N GLN A 1106 17.52 -37.19 -4.03
CA GLN A 1106 18.07 -36.30 -5.07
C GLN A 1106 17.90 -34.81 -4.76
N LEU A 1107 16.91 -34.45 -3.92
CA LEU A 1107 16.65 -33.07 -3.49
C LEU A 1107 17.43 -32.69 -2.22
N ASN A 1108 18.18 -33.63 -1.63
CA ASN A 1108 18.90 -33.40 -0.38
C ASN A 1108 19.93 -32.29 -0.52
N ASN A 1109 19.93 -31.40 0.47
CA ASN A 1109 20.88 -30.30 0.61
C ASN A 1109 21.05 -29.98 2.10
N GLU A 1110 21.76 -28.90 2.43
CA GLU A 1110 22.02 -28.54 3.82
C GLU A 1110 20.73 -28.28 4.64
N ARG A 1111 19.67 -27.78 3.98
CA ARG A 1111 18.38 -27.42 4.58
C ARG A 1111 17.25 -28.41 4.33
N PHE A 1112 17.47 -29.46 3.53
CA PHE A 1112 16.49 -30.53 3.32
C PHE A 1112 17.17 -31.90 3.33
N LYS A 1113 16.65 -32.82 4.15
CA LYS A 1113 17.10 -34.21 4.18
C LYS A 1113 15.90 -35.14 4.16
N SER A 1114 15.84 -36.00 3.16
CA SER A 1114 14.80 -37.01 3.03
C SER A 1114 15.28 -38.40 3.46
N PHE A 1115 14.35 -39.21 3.95
CA PHE A 1115 14.52 -40.62 4.21
C PHE A 1115 13.34 -41.39 3.60
N VAL A 1116 13.63 -42.54 2.99
CA VAL A 1116 12.59 -43.49 2.59
C VAL A 1116 12.16 -44.28 3.81
N GLY A 1117 10.85 -44.33 4.09
CA GLY A 1117 10.29 -45.10 5.20
C GLY A 1117 8.79 -45.33 5.06
N ASP A 1118 8.37 -46.57 5.32
CA ASP A 1118 6.96 -46.98 5.36
C ASP A 1118 6.44 -46.95 6.80
N GLN A 1119 5.46 -46.08 7.09
CA GLN A 1119 4.91 -45.91 8.46
C GLN A 1119 4.25 -47.18 9.00
N SER A 1120 3.83 -48.11 8.14
CA SER A 1120 3.26 -49.39 8.56
C SER A 1120 4.33 -50.39 9.05
N LYS A 1121 5.62 -50.10 8.84
CA LYS A 1121 6.75 -50.99 9.17
C LYS A 1121 7.60 -50.42 10.29
N LEU A 1122 7.58 -51.11 11.43
CA LEU A 1122 8.38 -50.75 12.62
C LEU A 1122 9.90 -50.69 12.34
N ASP A 1123 10.43 -51.60 11.52
CA ASP A 1123 11.86 -51.63 11.21
C ASP A 1123 12.31 -50.41 10.38
N ASP A 1124 11.44 -49.90 9.50
CA ASP A 1124 11.71 -48.71 8.69
C ASP A 1124 11.74 -47.46 9.57
N LEU A 1125 10.73 -47.29 10.44
CA LEU A 1125 10.69 -46.20 11.42
C LEU A 1125 11.93 -46.20 12.31
N ARG A 1126 12.31 -47.35 12.87
CA ARG A 1126 13.54 -47.46 13.68
C ARG A 1126 14.80 -47.18 12.89
N GLY A 1127 14.84 -47.57 11.61
CA GLY A 1127 15.93 -47.26 10.70
C GLY A 1127 16.10 -45.75 10.44
N VAL A 1128 15.00 -44.99 10.40
CA VAL A 1128 15.04 -43.52 10.32
C VAL A 1128 15.45 -42.91 11.67
N ALA A 1129 14.82 -43.33 12.76
CA ALA A 1129 15.10 -42.81 14.10
C ALA A 1129 16.57 -43.00 14.52
N ALA A 1130 17.19 -44.13 14.16
CA ALA A 1130 18.60 -44.40 14.45
C ALA A 1130 19.59 -43.46 13.73
N LYS A 1131 19.14 -42.74 12.69
CA LYS A 1131 19.94 -41.75 11.94
C LYS A 1131 19.79 -40.34 12.50
N LEU A 1132 18.96 -40.16 13.53
CA LEU A 1132 18.63 -38.87 14.13
C LEU A 1132 18.96 -38.90 15.63
N GLU A 1133 19.29 -37.74 16.18
CA GLU A 1133 19.60 -37.62 17.61
C GLU A 1133 18.29 -37.48 18.42
N LEU A 1134 18.24 -38.09 19.60
CA LEU A 1134 17.10 -37.95 20.51
C LEU A 1134 16.93 -36.48 20.93
N GLY A 1135 15.69 -36.01 20.99
CA GLY A 1135 15.39 -34.62 21.34
C GLY A 1135 15.89 -33.57 20.36
N SER A 1136 16.26 -33.94 19.13
CA SER A 1136 16.81 -33.00 18.15
C SER A 1136 15.77 -32.27 17.29
N LEU A 1137 14.50 -32.68 17.31
CA LEU A 1137 13.44 -32.09 16.47
C LEU A 1137 12.60 -31.09 17.27
N ASP A 1138 12.42 -29.88 16.74
CA ASP A 1138 11.54 -28.87 17.35
C ASP A 1138 10.07 -29.17 17.07
N VAL A 1139 9.79 -29.69 15.87
CA VAL A 1139 8.46 -29.99 15.35
C VAL A 1139 8.48 -31.30 14.58
N ILE A 1140 7.45 -32.12 14.76
CA ILE A 1140 7.14 -33.28 13.91
C ILE A 1140 5.71 -33.11 13.39
N ILE A 1141 5.53 -33.30 12.09
CA ILE A 1141 4.22 -33.22 11.40
C ILE A 1141 3.98 -34.56 10.73
N ASP A 1142 2.90 -35.22 11.14
CA ASP A 1142 2.45 -36.50 10.62
C ASP A 1142 1.24 -36.29 9.70
N ASP A 1143 1.53 -36.23 8.40
CA ASP A 1143 0.59 -36.04 7.28
C ASP A 1143 0.67 -37.25 6.32
N GLY A 1144 0.98 -38.43 6.88
CA GLY A 1144 1.33 -39.65 6.15
C GLY A 1144 0.12 -40.47 5.71
N SER A 1145 0.03 -41.74 6.14
CA SER A 1145 -1.02 -42.65 5.64
C SER A 1145 -2.43 -42.37 6.18
N HIS A 1146 -2.52 -41.60 7.28
CA HIS A 1146 -3.74 -41.34 8.07
C HIS A 1146 -4.38 -42.62 8.65
N ALA A 1147 -3.73 -43.78 8.55
CA ALA A 1147 -4.18 -45.01 9.21
C ALA A 1147 -3.88 -44.90 10.71
N SER A 1148 -4.87 -45.18 11.56
CA SER A 1148 -4.70 -45.03 13.01
C SER A 1148 -3.57 -45.92 13.56
N PHE A 1149 -3.32 -47.07 12.93
CA PHE A 1149 -2.19 -47.94 13.28
C PHE A 1149 -0.85 -47.28 13.01
N ASP A 1150 -0.68 -46.73 11.81
CA ASP A 1150 0.57 -46.10 11.36
C ASP A 1150 0.88 -44.83 12.14
N GLU A 1151 -0.13 -43.97 12.36
CA GLU A 1151 -0.03 -42.75 13.18
C GLU A 1151 0.41 -43.07 14.62
N GLN A 1152 -0.22 -44.07 15.24
CA GLN A 1152 0.11 -44.47 16.62
C GLN A 1152 1.50 -45.11 16.71
N LEU A 1153 1.88 -45.92 15.71
CA LEU A 1153 3.19 -46.53 15.64
C LEU A 1153 4.28 -45.47 15.46
N THR A 1154 4.07 -44.53 14.54
CA THR A 1154 4.97 -43.42 14.26
C THR A 1154 5.10 -42.49 15.46
N LEU A 1155 3.98 -42.10 16.08
CA LEU A 1155 3.98 -41.31 17.30
C LEU A 1155 4.84 -41.99 18.38
N ARG A 1156 4.68 -43.30 18.61
CA ARG A 1156 5.47 -44.02 19.62
C ARG A 1156 6.97 -43.98 19.33
N GLU A 1157 7.38 -44.22 18.10
CA GLU A 1157 8.81 -44.34 17.76
C GLU A 1157 9.49 -42.97 17.55
N PHE A 1158 8.78 -41.95 17.08
CA PHE A 1158 9.36 -40.64 16.77
C PHE A 1158 9.18 -39.59 17.87
N PHE A 1159 8.23 -39.74 18.81
CA PHE A 1159 8.10 -38.82 19.94
C PHE A 1159 9.38 -38.66 20.80
N PRO A 1160 10.24 -39.69 20.96
CA PRO A 1160 11.56 -39.53 21.60
C PRO A 1160 12.51 -38.57 20.86
N LEU A 1161 12.37 -38.41 19.54
CA LEU A 1161 13.18 -37.49 18.73
C LEU A 1161 12.78 -36.02 18.94
N LEU A 1162 11.55 -35.77 19.40
CA LEU A 1162 11.04 -34.43 19.69
C LEU A 1162 11.76 -33.83 20.90
N ALA A 1163 12.20 -32.58 20.78
CA ALA A 1163 12.81 -31.80 21.86
C ALA A 1163 11.79 -31.53 22.99
N GLU A 1164 12.29 -31.27 24.19
CA GLU A 1164 11.44 -30.78 25.28
C GLU A 1164 10.75 -29.47 24.85
N GLY A 1165 9.45 -29.34 25.16
CA GLY A 1165 8.66 -28.20 24.71
C GLY A 1165 8.36 -28.14 23.21
N GLY A 1166 8.82 -29.12 22.41
CA GLY A 1166 8.52 -29.26 20.98
C GLY A 1166 7.08 -29.70 20.70
N TRP A 1167 6.65 -29.58 19.46
CA TRP A 1167 5.28 -29.89 19.00
C TRP A 1167 5.22 -31.09 18.06
N TYR A 1168 4.32 -32.04 18.32
CA TYR A 1168 3.94 -33.12 17.41
C TYR A 1168 2.54 -32.83 16.85
N PHE A 1169 2.39 -32.80 15.53
CA PHE A 1169 1.12 -32.60 14.84
C PHE A 1169 0.68 -33.89 14.14
N LEU A 1170 -0.61 -34.21 14.24
CA LEU A 1170 -1.26 -35.33 13.56
C LEU A 1170 -2.41 -34.78 12.73
N GLU A 1171 -2.33 -34.90 11.40
CA GLU A 1171 -3.34 -34.43 10.45
C GLU A 1171 -4.40 -35.52 10.16
N ASP A 1172 -5.59 -35.11 9.74
CA ASP A 1172 -6.65 -35.97 9.16
C ASP A 1172 -7.19 -37.13 10.00
N LEU A 1173 -7.20 -36.94 11.32
CA LEU A 1173 -7.66 -37.88 12.35
C LEU A 1173 -9.15 -38.31 12.29
N ASP A 1174 -9.93 -37.79 11.34
CA ASP A 1174 -11.35 -38.12 11.15
C ASP A 1174 -11.59 -39.07 9.96
N TRP A 1175 -10.52 -39.51 9.28
CA TRP A 1175 -10.57 -40.45 8.15
C TRP A 1175 -9.75 -41.73 8.44
N GLN A 1176 -10.06 -42.82 7.73
CA GLN A 1176 -9.30 -44.09 7.76
C GLN A 1176 -9.30 -44.73 6.35
N PRO A 1177 -8.18 -45.36 5.94
CA PRO A 1177 -8.12 -46.05 4.65
C PRO A 1177 -9.04 -47.28 4.58
N PRO A 1178 -9.62 -47.59 3.40
CA PRO A 1178 -10.47 -48.76 3.24
C PRO A 1178 -9.72 -50.07 3.48
N GLY A 1179 -10.22 -50.91 4.40
CA GLY A 1179 -9.63 -52.21 4.72
C GLY A 1179 -9.08 -52.33 6.15
N GLU A 1180 -9.00 -51.22 6.89
CA GLU A 1180 -8.60 -51.22 8.31
C GLU A 1180 -9.66 -51.84 9.23
N ASP A 1181 -9.21 -52.65 10.19
CA ASP A 1181 -10.07 -53.36 11.15
C ASP A 1181 -10.28 -52.52 12.41
N LEU A 1182 -11.39 -51.79 12.45
CA LEU A 1182 -11.81 -50.94 13.59
C LEU A 1182 -11.94 -51.70 14.92
N GLY A 1183 -11.95 -53.04 14.91
CA GLY A 1183 -11.97 -53.86 16.12
C GLY A 1183 -10.59 -54.15 16.73
N LYS A 1184 -9.50 -53.90 15.99
CA LYS A 1184 -8.12 -54.23 16.42
C LYS A 1184 -7.33 -53.03 16.94
N ILE A 1185 -7.69 -51.82 16.53
CA ILE A 1185 -7.03 -50.59 16.97
C ILE A 1185 -8.05 -49.47 17.19
N THR A 1186 -7.87 -48.74 18.30
CA THR A 1186 -8.69 -47.55 18.59
C THR A 1186 -8.30 -46.42 17.65
N LEU A 1187 -9.26 -45.60 17.20
CA LEU A 1187 -8.94 -44.39 16.42
C LEU A 1187 -7.99 -43.48 17.21
N THR A 1188 -6.93 -42.98 16.57
CA THR A 1188 -5.89 -42.15 17.20
C THR A 1188 -6.49 -40.95 17.95
N LYS A 1189 -7.49 -40.30 17.35
CA LYS A 1189 -8.25 -39.21 17.96
C LYS A 1189 -8.91 -39.59 19.28
N THR A 1190 -9.58 -40.73 19.31
CA THR A 1190 -10.27 -41.24 20.51
C THR A 1190 -9.26 -41.61 21.58
N LEU A 1191 -8.17 -42.29 21.20
CA LEU A 1191 -7.10 -42.68 22.11
C LEU A 1191 -6.47 -41.47 22.81
N LEU A 1192 -6.11 -40.43 22.04
CA LEU A 1192 -5.51 -39.21 22.59
C LEU A 1192 -6.48 -38.41 23.45
N ARG A 1193 -7.79 -38.43 23.16
CA ARG A 1193 -8.80 -37.81 24.04
C ARG A 1193 -8.88 -38.53 25.38
N GLU A 1194 -8.87 -39.85 25.38
CA GLU A 1194 -8.83 -40.64 26.62
C GLU A 1194 -7.56 -40.34 27.42
N ILE A 1195 -6.39 -40.27 26.78
CA ILE A 1195 -5.14 -39.91 27.45
C ILE A 1195 -5.22 -38.49 28.03
N LYS A 1196 -5.76 -37.51 27.30
CA LYS A 1196 -5.95 -36.14 27.80
C LYS A 1196 -6.87 -36.08 29.02
N ASP A 1197 -8.02 -36.75 28.94
CA ASP A 1197 -9.09 -36.64 29.94
C ASP A 1197 -8.88 -37.58 31.14
N HIS A 1198 -8.11 -38.65 30.98
CA HIS A 1198 -7.94 -39.71 31.99
C HIS A 1198 -6.48 -40.05 32.33
N GLY A 1199 -5.50 -39.49 31.63
CA GLY A 1199 -4.07 -39.76 31.83
C GLY A 1199 -3.58 -41.08 31.23
N THR A 1200 -4.48 -41.88 30.63
CA THR A 1200 -4.16 -43.16 29.99
C THR A 1200 -5.31 -43.57 29.07
N ALA A 1201 -5.05 -44.40 28.05
CA ALA A 1201 -6.12 -44.98 27.24
C ALA A 1201 -6.97 -45.96 28.06
N ARG A 1202 -8.28 -45.97 27.80
CA ARG A 1202 -9.23 -46.96 28.32
C ARG A 1202 -9.66 -47.95 27.24
N SER A 1203 -9.53 -47.55 25.98
CA SER A 1203 -9.77 -48.37 24.80
C SER A 1203 -8.52 -49.19 24.42
N VAL A 1204 -8.62 -50.01 23.37
CA VAL A 1204 -7.56 -50.93 22.92
C VAL A 1204 -6.35 -50.13 22.41
N ASP A 1205 -5.22 -50.22 23.13
CA ASP A 1205 -3.93 -49.58 22.83
C ASP A 1205 -2.84 -50.65 22.63
N PRO A 1206 -2.84 -51.37 21.49
CA PRO A 1206 -1.94 -52.50 21.28
C PRO A 1206 -0.49 -52.04 21.04
N LEU A 1207 -0.30 -50.76 20.68
CA LEU A 1207 1.00 -50.16 20.39
C LEU A 1207 1.61 -49.48 21.62
N GLY A 1208 0.82 -49.19 22.66
CA GLY A 1208 1.31 -48.65 23.92
C GLY A 1208 1.58 -47.14 23.90
N VAL A 1209 0.78 -46.38 23.15
CA VAL A 1209 0.88 -44.90 23.11
C VAL A 1209 0.66 -44.29 24.49
N SER A 1210 -0.16 -44.93 25.33
CA SER A 1210 -0.40 -44.50 26.72
C SER A 1210 0.86 -44.41 27.57
N ALA A 1211 1.93 -45.12 27.22
CA ALA A 1211 3.22 -45.01 27.91
C ALA A 1211 3.89 -43.64 27.73
N LEU A 1212 3.45 -42.85 26.75
CA LEU A 1212 3.92 -41.48 26.52
C LEU A 1212 3.13 -40.44 27.31
N ALA A 1213 2.03 -40.81 27.98
CA ALA A 1213 1.12 -39.85 28.62
C ALA A 1213 1.81 -38.90 29.60
N ASP A 1214 2.74 -39.40 30.40
CA ASP A 1214 3.52 -38.59 31.37
C ASP A 1214 4.49 -37.60 30.70
N GLN A 1215 4.79 -37.81 29.42
CA GLN A 1215 5.63 -36.92 28.62
C GLN A 1215 4.81 -35.87 27.85
N PHE A 1216 3.47 -35.92 27.89
CA PHE A 1216 2.60 -34.94 27.24
C PHE A 1216 2.32 -33.78 28.20
N ALA A 1217 2.90 -32.61 27.92
CA ALA A 1217 2.58 -31.40 28.67
C ALA A 1217 1.17 -30.88 28.34
N GLU A 1218 0.80 -30.94 27.06
CA GLU A 1218 -0.48 -30.45 26.57
C GLU A 1218 -0.91 -31.22 25.32
N ILE A 1219 -2.21 -31.45 25.17
CA ILE A 1219 -2.83 -32.00 23.96
C ILE A 1219 -3.96 -31.07 23.52
N LEU A 1220 -3.83 -30.50 22.34
CA LEU A 1220 -4.77 -29.56 21.75
C LEU A 1220 -5.50 -30.21 20.57
N PHE A 1221 -6.83 -30.20 20.63
CA PHE A 1221 -7.71 -30.70 19.57
C PHE A 1221 -8.26 -29.53 18.77
N PHE A 1222 -8.14 -29.61 17.45
CA PHE A 1222 -8.66 -28.62 16.52
C PHE A 1222 -9.74 -29.27 15.65
N ASP A 1223 -10.86 -29.58 16.30
CA ASP A 1223 -12.03 -30.14 15.66
C ASP A 1223 -12.85 -28.99 15.05
N SER A 1224 -12.86 -28.89 13.72
CA SER A 1224 -14.00 -28.31 13.01
C SER A 1224 -14.34 -26.83 13.32
N HIS A 1225 -13.70 -25.88 12.63
CA HIS A 1225 -14.27 -24.53 12.52
C HIS A 1225 -15.70 -24.63 11.96
N TYR A 1226 -16.64 -23.98 12.65
CA TYR A 1226 -18.11 -24.06 12.51
C TYR A 1226 -18.68 -24.07 11.07
N GLU A 1227 -17.94 -23.56 10.08
CA GLU A 1227 -18.34 -23.55 8.66
C GLU A 1227 -18.04 -24.86 7.91
N LEU A 1228 -17.00 -25.60 8.30
CA LEU A 1228 -16.55 -26.81 7.59
C LEU A 1228 -17.37 -28.06 7.96
N ASN A 1229 -18.02 -28.06 9.14
CA ASN A 1229 -18.94 -29.12 9.57
C ASN A 1229 -20.18 -29.21 8.67
N ARG A 1230 -20.62 -28.08 8.09
CA ARG A 1230 -21.71 -28.05 7.09
C ARG A 1230 -21.31 -28.64 5.73
N ALA A 1231 -20.01 -28.72 5.43
CA ALA A 1231 -19.51 -29.17 4.14
C ALA A 1231 -19.04 -30.64 4.13
N LYS A 1232 -19.04 -31.35 5.28
CA LYS A 1232 -18.43 -32.69 5.44
C LYS A 1232 -16.93 -32.75 5.05
N LEU A 1233 -16.20 -31.65 5.21
CA LEU A 1233 -14.81 -31.51 4.78
C LEU A 1233 -13.88 -31.17 5.96
N LEU A 1234 -13.74 -32.09 6.90
CA LEU A 1234 -12.81 -31.92 8.03
C LEU A 1234 -12.05 -33.20 8.29
N GLY A 1235 -10.76 -33.17 8.07
CA GLY A 1235 -9.83 -33.95 8.88
C GLY A 1235 -9.66 -33.29 10.24
N GLY A 1236 -9.41 -34.08 11.28
CA GLY A 1236 -9.10 -33.58 12.60
C GLY A 1236 -7.61 -33.33 12.74
N LEU A 1237 -7.21 -32.20 13.31
CA LEU A 1237 -5.81 -31.91 13.67
C LEU A 1237 -5.64 -31.99 15.18
N VAL A 1238 -4.59 -32.70 15.62
CA VAL A 1238 -4.14 -32.67 17.01
C VAL A 1238 -2.72 -32.15 17.09
N ALA A 1239 -2.44 -31.30 18.08
CA ALA A 1239 -1.10 -30.86 18.44
C ALA A 1239 -0.76 -31.29 19.87
N ILE A 1240 0.35 -32.01 20.04
CA ILE A 1240 0.85 -32.50 21.33
C ILE A 1240 2.14 -31.75 21.66
N ARG A 1241 2.21 -31.15 22.85
CA ARG A 1241 3.43 -30.52 23.37
C ARG A 1241 4.17 -31.48 24.29
N LYS A 1242 5.47 -31.69 24.05
CA LYS A 1242 6.30 -32.53 24.93
C LYS A 1242 6.67 -31.79 26.23
N GLY A 1243 6.55 -32.46 27.35
CA GLY A 1243 6.95 -31.96 28.67
C GLY A 1243 8.44 -32.16 28.97
N ALA A 1244 8.96 -31.37 29.90
CA ALA A 1244 10.33 -31.52 30.40
C ALA A 1244 10.46 -32.79 31.26
N SER A 1245 11.53 -33.55 31.04
CA SER A 1245 11.81 -34.79 31.76
C SER A 1245 12.16 -34.49 33.24
N GLY A 1246 11.18 -34.68 34.14
CA GLY A 1246 11.39 -34.49 35.59
C GLY A 1246 10.18 -34.05 36.42
N MET A 1247 9.04 -33.71 35.82
CA MET A 1247 7.82 -33.38 36.58
C MET A 1247 7.06 -34.65 36.99
N SER A 1248 7.54 -35.32 38.04
CA SER A 1248 6.67 -36.21 38.81
C SER A 1248 5.76 -35.38 39.72
N ALA A 1249 4.48 -35.79 39.78
CA ALA A 1249 3.41 -35.39 40.71
C ALA A 1249 2.48 -34.24 40.25
N ARG A 1250 1.33 -34.63 39.67
CA ARG A 1250 0.06 -33.90 39.87
C ARG A 1250 -0.37 -34.04 41.33
N PRO A 1251 -0.58 -32.96 42.11
CA PRO A 1251 -1.35 -33.07 43.32
C PRO A 1251 -2.85 -33.12 42.97
N SER A 1252 -3.51 -34.19 43.39
CA SER A 1252 -4.96 -34.32 43.41
C SER A 1252 -5.56 -33.27 44.37
N LEU A 1253 -6.34 -32.31 43.87
CA LEU A 1253 -7.18 -31.44 44.70
C LEU A 1253 -8.57 -31.23 44.08
N ALA A 1254 -9.50 -32.04 44.61
CA ALA A 1254 -10.92 -31.86 44.94
C ALA A 1254 -11.90 -31.02 44.07
N PRO A 1255 -13.17 -31.45 43.96
CA PRO A 1255 -14.22 -30.77 43.20
C PRO A 1255 -14.86 -29.59 43.94
N SER A 1256 -15.28 -28.60 43.12
CA SER A 1256 -16.19 -27.46 43.34
C SER A 1256 -17.15 -27.49 44.53
N PRO A 1257 -17.50 -26.30 45.08
CA PRO A 1257 -18.86 -26.03 45.54
C PRO A 1257 -19.61 -25.05 44.61
N GLN A 1258 -20.82 -25.49 44.23
CA GLN A 1258 -21.89 -24.72 43.61
C GLN A 1258 -22.36 -23.51 44.45
N ALA A 1259 -22.81 -22.44 43.78
CA ALA A 1259 -23.94 -21.57 44.17
C ALA A 1259 -24.25 -20.62 42.98
N SER A 1260 -25.28 -20.86 42.17
CA SER A 1260 -26.71 -20.53 42.34
C SER A 1260 -27.13 -19.20 41.67
N ARG A 1261 -27.89 -19.34 40.56
CA ARG A 1261 -29.02 -18.52 40.07
C ARG A 1261 -29.06 -17.01 40.38
N ALA A 1262 -29.20 -16.17 39.36
CA ALA A 1262 -30.50 -15.59 38.94
C ALA A 1262 -30.34 -14.51 37.84
N GLN A 1263 -31.33 -14.50 36.93
CA GLN A 1263 -31.64 -13.57 35.83
C GLN A 1263 -30.90 -13.75 34.50
#